data_AF-A0AAU3GD30-F1
#
_entry.id   AF-A0AAU3GD30-F1
#
_cell.length_a   1.000
_cell.length_b   1.000
_cell.length_c   1.000
_cell.angle_alpha   90.00
_cell.angle_beta   90.00
_cell.angle_gamma   90.00
#
_symmetry.space_group_name_H-M   'P 1'
#
loop_
_entity.id
_entity.type
_entity.pdbx_description
1 polymer ?
#
loop_
_entity_poly.entity_id
_entity_poly.type
_entity_poly.pdbx_seq_one_letter_code
_entity_poly.pdbx_strand_id
1 'polypeptide(L)'
;MSNRLFQNRRDAGRVLAGLLEKYRGRSDIVVLGLPRGGVPVAYEIAMALDAPLDVFLVRKLGVPGREELAMGAIASGGVVVLNDDVIRGLDIPPETIQQVAQREGQELLRRERVYREGRPPVDVAGKTVIVVDDGLATGASMRAAIHALRRQRPAAIVVAVPAAPESTCQDFAAIVDEIICATTPSPFLAVGRSYWDFDQTTDEEVRDLLRAASRSRPVTTDTRAVSDVAVIRSEALPTEDGTPDDRTLFDLVGDARFVLIGEASHGTHEFYAARARMTRRLIEEKGFCAVAAEADWPDAYRVNRYVRGRSDDATAEESLRGFERFPTWMWRNAVVLDFVGWLRDHNDDVGEERAKAGFYGLDVYSLHRSIHEVVFYLERVDPAAAARARERYACFDHHSGDDGQEYGFAAAFGAGESCEREVVEQLVDLQRHAMDYARRHGLLAEDELFCAEQNARVVRAAEEYYRTMFGGRVSSWNLRDRHMTETLEALADHLSRQRGRPAKIVVWAHNSHVGDARTTEAATRGEFTIGQLVRERHPNDCRLIGFTTYTGTVTAADDWGGAAERKRVRAALAESIEELHHEAGQKEFLLSFGVAPRTAEALRKARLERAIGVIYRPQTERQSHYFRCRVSEQFDAVIHIDETRAVEPLERTAQWEKGEVPETYPFAV
;
A
#
# COMPACT_ATOMS: atom_id res chain seq x y z
N MET A 1 4.90 6.88 -18.79
CA MET A 1 3.81 5.87 -18.71
C MET A 1 2.71 6.44 -17.84
N SER A 2 1.45 6.18 -18.17
CA SER A 2 0.26 6.96 -17.76
C SER A 2 -0.06 6.80 -16.26
N ASN A 3 0.15 7.86 -15.45
CA ASN A 3 -0.25 7.97 -14.04
C ASN A 3 -1.78 8.18 -13.93
N ARG A 4 -2.57 7.11 -14.02
CA ARG A 4 -4.03 7.18 -13.79
C ARG A 4 -4.30 7.07 -12.29
N LEU A 5 -4.55 8.20 -11.62
CA LEU A 5 -4.67 8.31 -10.16
C LEU A 5 -6.11 8.11 -9.66
N PHE A 6 -7.12 8.47 -10.46
CA PHE A 6 -8.52 8.46 -10.04
C PHE A 6 -9.31 7.39 -10.78
N GLN A 7 -10.17 6.65 -10.09
CA GLN A 7 -11.03 5.68 -10.75
C GLN A 7 -12.01 6.36 -11.71
N ASN A 8 -12.66 7.42 -11.25
CA ASN A 8 -13.60 8.25 -12.01
C ASN A 8 -13.70 9.65 -11.37
N ARG A 9 -14.57 10.51 -11.90
CA ARG A 9 -14.75 11.88 -11.37
C ARG A 9 -15.24 11.95 -9.92
N ARG A 10 -16.04 10.98 -9.46
CA ARG A 10 -16.50 10.96 -8.06
C ARG A 10 -15.35 10.63 -7.12
N ASP A 11 -14.53 9.65 -7.49
CA ASP A 11 -13.32 9.31 -6.74
C ASP A 11 -12.37 10.52 -6.59
N ALA A 12 -12.12 11.22 -7.69
CA ALA A 12 -11.37 12.47 -7.66
C ALA A 12 -11.99 13.55 -6.75
N GLY A 13 -13.32 13.67 -6.75
CA GLY A 13 -14.05 14.58 -5.88
C GLY A 13 -13.87 14.25 -4.39
N ARG A 14 -13.85 12.97 -4.02
CA ARG A 14 -13.60 12.53 -2.63
C ARG A 14 -12.17 12.82 -2.18
N VAL A 15 -11.19 12.64 -3.08
CA VAL A 15 -9.80 13.01 -2.78
C VAL A 15 -9.68 14.51 -2.55
N LEU A 16 -10.27 15.34 -3.42
CA LEU A 16 -10.29 16.80 -3.24
C LEU A 16 -11.04 17.23 -1.98
N ALA A 17 -12.13 16.54 -1.62
CA ALA A 17 -12.87 16.83 -0.41
C ALA A 17 -12.00 16.72 0.85
N GLY A 18 -11.14 15.70 0.95
CA GLY A 18 -10.17 15.57 2.04
C GLY A 18 -9.16 16.72 2.08
N LEU A 19 -8.67 17.16 0.92
CA LEU A 19 -7.76 18.33 0.84
C LEU A 19 -8.46 19.65 1.21
N LEU A 20 -9.79 19.71 1.12
CA LEU A 20 -10.63 20.87 1.44
C LEU A 20 -11.24 20.83 2.85
N GLU A 21 -10.89 19.84 3.67
CA GLU A 21 -11.53 19.57 4.97
C GLU A 21 -11.59 20.80 5.90
N LYS A 22 -10.58 21.68 5.83
CA LYS A 22 -10.53 22.95 6.57
C LYS A 22 -11.72 23.90 6.32
N TYR A 23 -12.52 23.64 5.28
CA TYR A 23 -13.73 24.40 4.95
C TYR A 23 -15.03 23.77 5.46
N ARG A 24 -14.99 22.56 6.06
CA ARG A 24 -16.19 21.84 6.49
C ARG A 24 -16.97 22.62 7.56
N GLY A 25 -18.30 22.64 7.43
CA GLY A 25 -19.22 23.22 8.41
C GLY A 25 -19.23 24.75 8.45
N ARG A 26 -18.45 25.41 7.58
CA ARG A 26 -18.48 26.86 7.42
C ARG A 26 -19.72 27.29 6.64
N SER A 27 -20.53 28.16 7.23
CA SER A 27 -21.77 28.65 6.62
C SER A 27 -21.56 29.60 5.44
N ASP A 28 -20.34 30.12 5.26
CA ASP A 28 -19.97 31.06 4.20
C ASP A 28 -19.36 30.40 2.96
N ILE A 29 -19.40 29.08 2.86
CA ILE A 29 -18.88 28.33 1.71
C ILE A 29 -19.96 28.10 0.66
N VAL A 30 -19.59 28.23 -0.62
CA VAL A 30 -20.39 27.78 -1.76
C VAL A 30 -19.49 27.00 -2.71
N VAL A 31 -19.95 25.84 -3.16
CA VAL A 31 -19.23 25.00 -4.13
C VAL A 31 -19.89 25.15 -5.49
N LEU A 32 -19.10 25.52 -6.49
CA LEU A 32 -19.52 25.73 -7.87
C LEU A 32 -18.80 24.77 -8.80
N GLY A 33 -19.55 23.87 -9.44
CA GLY A 33 -19.01 22.99 -10.48
C GLY A 33 -19.06 23.63 -11.86
N LEU A 34 -17.96 23.57 -12.61
CA LEU A 34 -17.94 23.92 -14.03
C LEU A 34 -18.48 22.74 -14.86
N PRO A 35 -19.61 22.91 -15.56
CA PRO A 35 -20.22 21.79 -16.28
C PRO A 35 -19.45 21.46 -17.58
N ARG A 36 -19.41 20.18 -17.97
CA ARG A 36 -20.14 19.05 -17.36
C ARG A 36 -19.30 18.30 -16.32
N GLY A 37 -18.05 18.01 -16.65
CA GLY A 37 -17.18 17.14 -15.86
C GLY A 37 -16.85 17.65 -14.45
N GLY A 38 -16.80 18.96 -14.22
CA GLY A 38 -16.59 19.51 -12.89
C GLY A 38 -17.71 19.22 -11.88
N VAL A 39 -18.94 18.94 -12.34
CA VAL A 39 -20.11 18.79 -11.44
C VAL A 39 -20.06 17.51 -10.61
N PRO A 40 -19.76 16.31 -11.16
CA PRO A 40 -19.55 15.11 -10.35
C PRO A 40 -18.45 15.26 -9.28
N VAL A 41 -17.38 16.00 -9.59
CA VAL A 41 -16.30 16.30 -8.64
C VAL A 41 -16.80 17.26 -7.55
N ALA A 42 -17.46 18.34 -7.97
CA ALA A 42 -18.03 19.36 -7.09
C ALA A 42 -19.08 18.80 -6.15
N TYR A 43 -19.88 17.83 -6.61
CA TYR A 43 -20.91 17.17 -5.81
C TYR A 43 -20.30 16.49 -4.58
N GLU A 44 -19.26 15.68 -4.76
CA GLU A 44 -18.62 14.97 -3.64
C GLU A 44 -17.97 15.97 -2.66
N ILE A 45 -17.37 17.05 -3.17
CA ILE A 45 -16.82 18.14 -2.34
C ILE A 45 -17.95 18.82 -1.54
N ALA A 46 -19.04 19.22 -2.18
CA ALA A 46 -20.14 19.93 -1.54
C ALA A 46 -20.80 19.09 -0.44
N MET A 47 -21.02 17.80 -0.70
CA MET A 47 -21.60 16.87 0.28
C MET A 47 -20.66 16.65 1.47
N ALA A 48 -19.35 16.56 1.23
CA ALA A 48 -18.38 16.42 2.32
C ALA A 48 -18.27 17.68 3.18
N LEU A 49 -18.32 18.87 2.59
CA LEU A 49 -18.17 20.14 3.31
C LEU A 49 -19.46 20.65 3.97
N ASP A 50 -20.60 19.99 3.73
CA ASP A 50 -21.95 20.48 4.05
C ASP A 50 -22.23 21.88 3.45
N ALA A 51 -21.82 22.06 2.19
CA ALA A 51 -21.89 23.33 1.49
C ALA A 51 -22.93 23.29 0.34
N PRO A 52 -23.59 24.41 0.00
CA PRO A 52 -24.43 24.51 -1.18
C PRO A 52 -23.65 24.18 -2.46
N LEU A 53 -24.20 23.28 -3.28
CA LEU A 53 -23.74 22.99 -4.64
C LEU A 53 -24.59 23.74 -5.66
N ASP A 54 -23.94 24.43 -6.60
CA ASP A 54 -24.58 24.92 -7.82
C ASP A 54 -23.63 24.78 -9.02
N VAL A 55 -24.16 24.99 -10.23
CA VAL A 55 -23.36 25.11 -11.44
C VAL A 55 -22.96 26.55 -11.68
N PHE A 56 -21.73 26.74 -12.16
CA PHE A 56 -21.29 28.02 -12.71
C PHE A 56 -21.00 27.87 -14.20
N LEU A 57 -21.93 28.36 -15.03
CA LEU A 57 -21.77 28.28 -16.47
C LEU A 57 -20.90 29.42 -16.96
N VAL A 58 -19.91 29.09 -17.78
CA VAL A 58 -19.05 30.05 -18.46
C VAL A 58 -18.87 29.64 -19.92
N ARG A 59 -18.92 30.62 -20.83
CA ARG A 59 -18.64 30.45 -22.25
C ARG A 59 -17.60 31.48 -22.68
N LYS A 60 -16.57 31.03 -23.40
CA LYS A 60 -15.57 31.92 -24.01
C LYS A 60 -16.21 32.65 -25.19
N LEU A 61 -15.89 33.92 -25.36
CA LEU A 61 -16.13 34.69 -26.57
C LEU A 61 -14.88 34.57 -27.44
N GLY A 62 -14.88 33.63 -28.38
CA GLY A 62 -13.77 33.45 -29.32
C GLY A 62 -13.74 34.54 -30.38
N VAL A 63 -12.55 34.92 -30.83
CA VAL A 63 -12.39 35.80 -32.00
C VAL A 63 -12.86 35.04 -33.24
N PRO A 64 -13.74 35.59 -34.09
CA PRO A 64 -14.19 34.92 -35.30
C PRO A 64 -13.02 34.51 -36.22
N GLY A 65 -12.98 33.23 -36.62
CA GLY A 65 -11.88 32.67 -37.42
C GLY A 65 -10.62 32.32 -36.63
N ARG A 66 -10.61 32.56 -35.31
CA ARG A 66 -9.59 32.11 -34.34
C ARG A 66 -10.27 31.75 -33.03
N GLU A 67 -11.17 30.77 -33.08
CA GLU A 67 -12.10 30.44 -31.99
C GLU A 67 -11.40 30.07 -30.67
N GLU A 68 -10.14 29.60 -30.74
CA GLU A 68 -9.31 29.32 -29.57
C GLU A 68 -8.76 30.57 -28.87
N LEU A 69 -8.63 31.69 -29.57
CA LEU A 69 -8.23 32.98 -29.01
C LEU A 69 -9.47 33.68 -28.43
N ALA A 70 -9.54 33.84 -27.11
CA ALA A 70 -10.68 34.46 -26.45
C ALA A 70 -10.53 36.00 -26.38
N MET A 71 -11.48 36.72 -26.98
CA MET A 71 -11.65 38.17 -26.80
C MET A 71 -12.48 38.52 -25.57
N GLY A 72 -13.08 37.52 -24.92
CA GLY A 72 -13.85 37.70 -23.70
C GLY A 72 -14.46 36.40 -23.19
N ALA A 73 -15.35 36.52 -22.23
CA ALA A 73 -16.17 35.43 -21.72
C ALA A 73 -17.51 35.97 -21.20
N ILE A 74 -18.51 35.11 -21.19
CA ILE A 74 -19.81 35.34 -20.55
C ILE A 74 -20.06 34.25 -19.52
N ALA A 75 -20.71 34.61 -18.42
CA ALA A 75 -21.01 33.68 -17.35
C ALA A 75 -22.44 33.83 -16.83
N SER A 76 -22.86 32.84 -16.03
CA SER A 76 -24.10 32.87 -15.26
C SER A 76 -24.27 34.19 -14.51
N GLY A 77 -25.51 34.70 -14.49
CA GLY A 77 -25.83 36.03 -13.91
C GLY A 77 -25.64 37.20 -14.88
N GLY A 78 -25.43 36.95 -16.18
CA GLY A 78 -25.34 38.00 -17.21
C GLY A 78 -24.01 38.76 -17.20
N VAL A 79 -22.99 38.22 -16.53
CA VAL A 79 -21.67 38.85 -16.45
C VAL A 79 -20.94 38.66 -17.78
N VAL A 80 -20.59 39.76 -18.43
CA VAL A 80 -19.75 39.79 -19.64
C VAL A 80 -18.40 40.38 -19.28
N VAL A 81 -17.34 39.68 -19.68
CA VAL A 81 -15.94 40.05 -19.46
C VAL A 81 -15.29 40.16 -20.82
N LEU A 82 -14.64 41.28 -21.09
CA LEU A 82 -13.93 41.52 -22.34
C LEU A 82 -12.43 41.65 -22.07
N ASN A 83 -11.63 41.19 -23.03
CA ASN A 83 -10.18 41.37 -23.07
C ASN A 83 -9.86 42.54 -24.01
N ASP A 84 -9.78 43.74 -23.44
CA ASP A 84 -9.57 44.99 -24.19
C ASP A 84 -8.25 45.01 -24.98
N ASP A 85 -7.24 44.24 -24.57
CA ASP A 85 -5.97 44.16 -25.28
C ASP A 85 -6.07 43.33 -26.55
N VAL A 86 -6.80 42.20 -26.51
CA VAL A 86 -7.08 41.38 -27.70
C VAL A 86 -8.00 42.13 -28.67
N ILE A 87 -9.02 42.81 -28.14
CA ILE A 87 -9.98 43.58 -28.93
C ILE A 87 -9.27 44.71 -29.67
N ARG A 88 -8.44 45.49 -28.97
CA ARG A 88 -7.65 46.59 -29.59
C ARG A 88 -6.57 46.07 -30.52
N GLY A 89 -5.87 44.98 -30.15
CA GLY A 89 -4.77 44.44 -30.95
C GLY A 89 -5.20 43.80 -32.28
N LEU A 90 -6.48 43.44 -32.42
CA LEU A 90 -7.05 42.85 -33.62
C LEU A 90 -8.12 43.73 -34.29
N ASP A 91 -8.28 44.98 -33.84
CA ASP A 91 -9.31 45.92 -34.30
C ASP A 91 -10.71 45.28 -34.42
N ILE A 92 -11.12 44.54 -33.38
CA ILE A 92 -12.40 43.81 -33.40
C ILE A 92 -13.56 44.80 -33.27
N PRO A 93 -14.48 44.87 -34.26
CA PRO A 93 -15.61 45.79 -34.20
C PRO A 93 -16.56 45.46 -33.02
N PRO A 94 -17.12 46.47 -32.33
CA PRO A 94 -18.09 46.25 -31.26
C PRO A 94 -19.28 45.38 -31.67
N GLU A 95 -19.74 45.50 -32.92
CA GLU A 95 -20.85 44.72 -33.48
C GLU A 95 -20.51 43.23 -33.52
N THR A 96 -19.26 42.89 -33.87
CA THR A 96 -18.76 41.51 -33.89
C THR A 96 -18.75 40.91 -32.48
N ILE A 97 -18.31 41.68 -31.48
CA ILE A 97 -18.33 41.26 -30.07
C ILE A 97 -19.76 40.99 -29.61
N GLN A 98 -20.69 41.88 -29.94
CA GLN A 98 -22.11 41.72 -29.60
C GLN A 98 -22.73 40.48 -30.25
N GLN A 99 -22.44 40.22 -31.54
CA GLN A 99 -22.93 39.03 -32.24
C GLN A 99 -22.45 37.73 -31.58
N VAL A 100 -21.15 37.65 -31.28
CA VAL A 100 -20.59 36.47 -30.59
C VAL A 100 -21.16 36.35 -29.18
N ALA A 101 -21.23 37.44 -28.42
CA ALA A 101 -21.81 37.44 -27.07
C ALA A 101 -23.29 37.03 -27.06
N GLN A 102 -24.08 37.46 -28.05
CA GLN A 102 -25.48 37.09 -28.16
C GLN A 102 -25.65 35.60 -28.46
N ARG A 103 -24.89 35.07 -29.43
CA ARG A 103 -24.91 33.65 -29.79
C ARG A 103 -24.51 32.78 -28.60
N GLU A 104 -23.41 33.12 -27.95
CA GLU A 104 -22.90 32.41 -26.79
C GLU A 104 -23.85 32.53 -25.59
N GLY A 105 -24.49 33.71 -25.42
CA GLY A 105 -25.44 33.99 -24.36
C GLY A 105 -26.73 33.18 -24.46
N GLN A 106 -27.23 32.95 -25.68
CA GLN A 106 -28.39 32.09 -25.89
C GLN A 106 -28.12 30.65 -25.44
N GLU A 107 -26.95 30.11 -25.76
CA GLU A 107 -26.56 28.75 -25.33
C GLU A 107 -26.32 28.68 -23.83
N LEU A 108 -25.71 29.71 -23.24
CA LEU A 108 -25.53 29.80 -21.78
C LEU A 108 -26.88 29.77 -21.05
N LEU A 109 -27.85 30.60 -21.49
CA LEU A 109 -29.20 30.64 -20.94
C LEU A 109 -29.95 29.32 -21.13
N ARG A 110 -29.79 28.65 -22.28
CA ARG A 110 -30.38 27.34 -22.53
C ARG A 110 -29.89 26.32 -21.50
N ARG A 111 -28.57 26.21 -21.29
CA ARG A 111 -27.97 25.27 -20.32
C ARG A 111 -28.30 25.62 -18.88
N GLU A 112 -28.32 26.91 -18.53
CA GLU A 112 -28.69 27.38 -17.20
C GLU A 112 -30.12 26.96 -16.85
N ARG A 113 -31.08 27.09 -17.78
CA ARG A 113 -32.45 26.60 -17.60
C ARG A 113 -32.52 25.08 -17.44
N VAL A 114 -31.74 24.34 -18.22
CA VAL A 114 -31.71 22.87 -18.17
C VAL A 114 -31.15 22.35 -16.85
N TYR A 115 -30.04 22.92 -16.35
CA TYR A 115 -29.41 22.43 -15.12
C TYR A 115 -30.12 22.88 -13.85
N ARG A 116 -30.63 24.12 -13.81
CA ARG A 116 -31.27 24.66 -12.61
C ARG A 116 -32.73 24.25 -12.46
N GLU A 117 -33.42 23.89 -13.55
CA GLU A 117 -34.83 23.46 -13.52
C GLU A 117 -35.75 24.46 -12.80
N GLY A 118 -35.49 25.76 -12.99
CA GLY A 118 -36.26 26.83 -12.35
C GLY A 118 -35.76 27.26 -10.96
N ARG A 119 -34.71 26.63 -10.41
CA ARG A 119 -34.05 27.10 -9.18
C ARG A 119 -33.26 28.40 -9.41
N PRO A 120 -33.27 29.35 -8.45
CA PRO A 120 -32.44 30.54 -8.55
C PRO A 120 -30.94 30.21 -8.41
N PRO A 121 -30.03 31.03 -8.99
CA PRO A 121 -28.60 30.95 -8.71
C PRO A 121 -28.30 31.05 -7.21
N VAL A 122 -27.28 30.32 -6.75
CA VAL A 122 -26.75 30.53 -5.40
C VAL A 122 -26.05 31.88 -5.31
N ASP A 123 -26.37 32.66 -4.26
CA ASP A 123 -25.68 33.92 -3.98
C ASP A 123 -24.26 33.65 -3.46
N VAL A 124 -23.29 34.31 -4.10
CA VAL A 124 -21.85 34.19 -3.84
C VAL A 124 -21.25 35.45 -3.24
N ALA A 125 -22.01 36.55 -3.14
CA ALA A 125 -21.50 37.82 -2.62
C ALA A 125 -21.07 37.68 -1.16
N GLY A 126 -19.85 38.12 -0.83
CA GLY A 126 -19.29 38.03 0.52
C GLY A 126 -18.99 36.61 1.02
N LYS A 127 -19.07 35.59 0.16
CA LYS A 127 -18.80 34.18 0.51
C LYS A 127 -17.46 33.69 0.00
N THR A 128 -16.94 32.61 0.57
CA THR A 128 -15.81 31.87 0.02
C THR A 128 -16.34 30.87 -1.01
N VAL A 129 -15.94 31.06 -2.27
CA VAL A 129 -16.42 30.27 -3.40
C VAL A 129 -15.36 29.26 -3.81
N ILE A 130 -15.70 27.97 -3.73
CA ILE A 130 -14.86 26.87 -4.22
C ILE A 130 -15.31 26.53 -5.64
N VAL A 131 -14.47 26.84 -6.63
CA VAL A 131 -14.74 26.58 -8.06
C VAL A 131 -14.03 25.30 -8.49
N VAL A 132 -14.78 24.36 -9.03
CA VAL A 132 -14.33 22.98 -9.26
C VAL A 132 -14.45 22.61 -10.73
N ASP A 133 -13.42 21.94 -11.27
CA ASP A 133 -13.44 21.29 -12.58
C ASP A 133 -12.80 19.90 -12.50
N ASP A 134 -12.99 19.04 -13.51
CA ASP A 134 -12.40 17.70 -13.55
C ASP A 134 -10.89 17.67 -13.89
N GLY A 135 -10.33 18.83 -14.23
CA GLY A 135 -8.89 19.08 -14.29
C GLY A 135 -8.58 20.39 -15.01
N LEU A 136 -7.34 20.84 -14.94
CA LEU A 136 -6.87 22.03 -15.67
C LEU A 136 -5.77 21.63 -16.64
N ALA A 137 -6.04 21.68 -17.94
CA ALA A 137 -4.98 21.66 -18.95
C ALA A 137 -4.36 23.06 -19.10
N THR A 138 -5.05 23.93 -19.85
CA THR A 138 -4.67 25.35 -20.03
C THR A 138 -5.37 26.29 -19.05
N GLY A 139 -6.47 25.81 -18.45
CA GLY A 139 -7.29 26.56 -17.49
C GLY A 139 -8.10 27.72 -18.09
N ALA A 140 -8.23 27.84 -19.42
CA ALA A 140 -8.93 28.97 -20.05
C ALA A 140 -10.37 29.17 -19.54
N SER A 141 -11.14 28.08 -19.42
CA SER A 141 -12.51 28.10 -18.87
C SER A 141 -12.52 28.53 -17.40
N MET A 142 -11.59 28.03 -16.60
CA MET A 142 -11.47 28.40 -15.18
C MET A 142 -11.07 29.86 -15.00
N ARG A 143 -10.13 30.40 -15.80
CA ARG A 143 -9.77 31.84 -15.78
C ARG A 143 -10.97 32.72 -16.10
N ALA A 144 -11.76 32.33 -17.11
CA ALA A 144 -13.01 33.02 -17.44
C ALA A 144 -14.01 32.96 -16.27
N ALA A 145 -14.12 31.81 -15.61
CA ALA A 145 -14.99 31.65 -14.44
C ALA A 145 -14.56 32.55 -13.28
N ILE A 146 -13.26 32.57 -12.94
CA ILE A 146 -12.69 33.43 -11.89
C ILE A 146 -12.94 34.91 -12.19
N HIS A 147 -12.70 35.36 -13.43
CA HIS A 147 -12.93 36.75 -13.78
C HIS A 147 -14.41 37.14 -13.61
N ALA A 148 -15.33 36.29 -14.06
CA ALA A 148 -16.76 36.53 -13.89
C ALA A 148 -17.18 36.53 -12.41
N LEU A 149 -16.66 35.59 -11.61
CA LEU A 149 -16.96 35.50 -10.18
C LEU A 149 -16.48 36.73 -9.41
N ARG A 150 -15.30 37.28 -9.74
CA ARG A 150 -14.81 38.52 -9.10
C ARG A 150 -15.78 39.70 -9.21
N ARG A 151 -16.57 39.78 -10.29
CA ARG A 151 -17.62 40.83 -10.46
C ARG A 151 -18.80 40.65 -9.50
N GLN A 152 -19.02 39.44 -9.00
CA GLN A 152 -20.04 39.10 -8.01
C GLN A 152 -19.58 39.32 -6.56
N ARG A 153 -18.35 39.84 -6.37
CA ARG A 153 -17.75 40.23 -5.08
C ARG A 153 -17.80 39.13 -3.99
N PRO A 154 -17.27 37.92 -4.27
CA PRO A 154 -17.03 36.93 -3.22
C PRO A 154 -15.98 37.44 -2.22
N ALA A 155 -15.98 36.89 -1.01
CA ALA A 155 -14.93 37.18 -0.01
C ALA A 155 -13.60 36.52 -0.38
N ALA A 156 -13.65 35.31 -0.95
CA ALA A 156 -12.49 34.60 -1.48
C ALA A 156 -12.90 33.64 -2.61
N ILE A 157 -11.97 33.34 -3.51
CA ILE A 157 -12.10 32.35 -4.58
C ILE A 157 -11.03 31.28 -4.37
N VAL A 158 -11.47 30.04 -4.21
CA VAL A 158 -10.62 28.85 -4.11
C VAL A 158 -10.84 28.01 -5.37
N VAL A 159 -9.77 27.61 -6.04
CA VAL A 159 -9.85 26.68 -7.17
C VAL A 159 -9.48 25.29 -6.69
N ALA A 160 -10.32 24.29 -6.96
CA ALA A 160 -10.05 22.91 -6.59
C ALA A 160 -10.15 22.00 -7.82
N VAL A 161 -9.03 21.36 -8.20
CA VAL A 161 -8.98 20.48 -9.37
C VAL A 161 -8.18 19.20 -9.14
N PRO A 162 -8.58 18.05 -9.71
CA PRO A 162 -7.90 16.79 -9.44
C PRO A 162 -6.50 16.71 -10.05
N ALA A 163 -6.32 17.22 -11.27
CA ALA A 163 -5.03 17.19 -11.96
C ALA A 163 -4.79 18.43 -12.82
N ALA A 164 -3.56 18.95 -12.78
CA ALA A 164 -3.12 20.07 -13.61
C ALA A 164 -1.59 20.08 -13.81
N PRO A 165 -1.04 20.74 -14.85
CA PRO A 165 0.39 21.05 -14.90
C PRO A 165 0.80 21.91 -13.71
N GLU A 166 2.02 21.70 -13.20
CA GLU A 166 2.59 22.52 -12.13
C GLU A 166 2.66 24.00 -12.51
N SER A 167 3.07 24.31 -13.75
CA SER A 167 3.08 25.68 -14.28
C SER A 167 1.69 26.33 -14.28
N THR A 168 0.65 25.58 -14.67
CA THR A 168 -0.73 26.06 -14.59
C THR A 168 -1.13 26.32 -13.14
N CYS A 169 -0.71 25.49 -12.17
CA CYS A 169 -1.01 25.75 -10.76
C CYS A 169 -0.36 27.05 -10.27
N GLN A 170 0.91 27.29 -10.63
CA GLN A 170 1.64 28.51 -10.29
C GLN A 170 0.98 29.76 -10.87
N ASP A 171 0.55 29.72 -12.14
CA ASP A 171 -0.18 30.82 -12.78
C ASP A 171 -1.49 31.15 -12.05
N PHE A 172 -2.20 30.14 -11.56
CA PHE A 172 -3.47 30.32 -10.87
C PHE A 172 -3.27 30.84 -9.46
N ALA A 173 -2.22 30.44 -8.76
CA ALA A 173 -1.87 30.96 -7.43
C ALA A 173 -1.69 32.50 -7.44
N ALA A 174 -1.40 33.11 -8.59
CA ALA A 174 -1.32 34.57 -8.74
C ALA A 174 -2.68 35.28 -8.91
N ILE A 175 -3.77 34.55 -9.21
CA ILE A 175 -5.07 35.12 -9.56
C ILE A 175 -6.24 34.60 -8.70
N VAL A 176 -6.00 33.71 -7.74
CA VAL A 176 -7.00 33.26 -6.76
C VAL A 176 -6.42 33.29 -5.37
N ASP A 177 -7.29 33.24 -4.36
CA ASP A 177 -6.85 33.25 -2.96
C ASP A 177 -6.20 31.92 -2.58
N GLU A 178 -6.63 30.83 -3.19
CA GLU A 178 -6.02 29.51 -3.03
C GLU A 178 -6.28 28.62 -4.26
N ILE A 179 -5.29 27.80 -4.62
CA ILE A 179 -5.45 26.69 -5.56
C ILE A 179 -5.09 25.37 -4.90
N ILE A 180 -6.00 24.40 -4.97
CA ILE A 180 -5.84 23.04 -4.46
C ILE A 180 -5.84 22.10 -5.66
N CYS A 181 -4.69 21.46 -5.89
CA CYS A 181 -4.51 20.48 -6.94
C CYS A 181 -4.12 19.14 -6.31
N ALA A 182 -4.88 18.07 -6.58
CA ALA A 182 -4.60 16.77 -5.96
C ALA A 182 -3.35 16.08 -6.56
N THR A 183 -3.02 16.34 -7.83
CA THR A 183 -1.78 15.86 -8.45
C THR A 183 -1.28 16.76 -9.58
N THR A 184 0.03 16.85 -9.75
CA THR A 184 0.70 17.59 -10.84
C THR A 184 1.57 16.67 -11.70
N PRO A 185 0.97 15.80 -12.56
CA PRO A 185 1.74 14.80 -13.29
C PRO A 185 2.70 15.44 -14.32
N SER A 186 3.92 14.90 -14.40
CA SER A 186 4.96 15.33 -15.35
C SER A 186 5.47 14.14 -16.19
N PRO A 187 5.40 14.19 -17.54
CA PRO A 187 4.80 15.25 -18.35
C PRO A 187 3.27 15.26 -18.29
N PHE A 188 2.65 16.45 -18.28
CA PHE A 188 1.20 16.59 -18.37
C PHE A 188 0.74 16.49 -19.82
N LEU A 189 -0.04 15.46 -20.15
CA LEU A 189 -0.53 15.24 -21.52
C LEU A 189 -2.00 15.66 -21.69
N ALA A 190 -2.89 15.20 -20.81
CA ALA A 190 -4.32 15.52 -20.85
C ALA A 190 -4.97 15.21 -19.50
N VAL A 191 -6.07 15.92 -19.17
CA VAL A 191 -6.84 15.70 -17.93
C VAL A 191 -7.28 14.24 -17.78
N GLY A 192 -7.88 13.66 -18.83
CA GLY A 192 -8.41 12.29 -18.82
C GLY A 192 -7.35 11.19 -18.60
N ARG A 193 -6.04 11.51 -18.68
CA ARG A 193 -4.98 10.54 -18.37
C ARG A 193 -4.80 10.30 -16.88
N SER A 194 -5.39 11.16 -16.05
CA SER A 194 -5.43 10.99 -14.59
C SER A 194 -6.58 10.09 -14.13
N TYR A 195 -7.45 9.67 -15.06
CA TYR A 195 -8.66 8.90 -14.78
C TYR A 195 -8.62 7.51 -15.43
N TRP A 196 -9.13 6.49 -14.75
CA TRP A 196 -9.39 5.16 -15.32
C TRP A 196 -10.64 5.15 -16.19
N ASP A 197 -11.73 5.70 -15.65
CA ASP A 197 -12.97 6.00 -16.35
C ASP A 197 -13.12 7.53 -16.49
N PHE A 198 -13.10 7.99 -17.73
CA PHE A 198 -13.27 9.39 -18.09
C PHE A 198 -14.41 9.58 -19.10
N ASP A 199 -15.44 8.74 -19.02
CA ASP A 199 -16.61 8.82 -19.88
C ASP A 199 -17.28 10.19 -19.84
N GLN A 200 -17.95 10.56 -20.92
CA GLN A 200 -18.50 11.90 -21.03
C GLN A 200 -19.69 12.10 -20.08
N THR A 201 -19.53 12.97 -19.08
CA THR A 201 -20.63 13.37 -18.18
C THR A 201 -21.80 13.96 -18.98
N THR A 202 -22.99 13.41 -18.78
CA THR A 202 -24.20 13.81 -19.50
C THR A 202 -24.92 14.98 -18.82
N ASP A 203 -25.80 15.67 -19.55
CA ASP A 203 -26.64 16.73 -18.95
C ASP A 203 -27.63 16.16 -17.91
N GLU A 204 -28.03 14.90 -18.07
CA GLU A 204 -28.90 14.19 -17.11
C GLU A 204 -28.16 13.91 -15.80
N GLU A 205 -26.92 13.43 -15.89
CA GLU A 205 -26.07 13.20 -14.70
C GLU A 205 -25.86 14.51 -13.90
N VAL A 206 -25.58 15.63 -14.59
CA VAL A 206 -25.46 16.94 -13.95
C VAL A 206 -26.75 17.32 -13.20
N ARG A 207 -27.92 17.13 -13.82
CA ARG A 207 -29.21 17.44 -13.22
C ARG A 207 -29.50 16.58 -12.00
N ASP A 208 -29.22 15.29 -12.07
CA ASP A 208 -29.48 14.36 -10.98
C ASP A 208 -28.59 14.65 -9.77
N LEU A 209 -27.32 14.98 -9.99
CA LEU A 209 -26.40 15.39 -8.92
C LEU A 209 -26.86 16.71 -8.26
N LEU A 210 -27.26 17.71 -9.05
CA LEU A 210 -27.78 18.96 -8.50
C LEU A 210 -29.10 18.77 -7.74
N ARG A 211 -29.98 17.85 -8.18
CA ARG A 211 -31.21 17.51 -7.46
C ARG A 211 -30.90 16.80 -6.16
N ALA A 212 -30.02 15.80 -6.18
CA ALA A 212 -29.58 15.08 -5.01
C ALA A 212 -29.01 16.05 -3.96
N ALA A 213 -28.12 16.95 -4.36
CA ALA A 213 -27.54 17.95 -3.46
C ALA A 213 -28.59 18.88 -2.82
N SER A 214 -29.66 19.22 -3.56
CA SER A 214 -30.76 20.04 -3.02
C SER A 214 -31.73 19.29 -2.09
N ARG A 215 -31.85 17.96 -2.25
CA ARG A 215 -32.70 17.09 -1.39
C ARG A 215 -31.98 16.65 -0.11
N SER A 216 -30.65 16.56 -0.17
CA SER A 216 -29.77 16.22 0.96
C SER A 216 -29.58 17.35 1.97
N ARG A 217 -30.46 18.37 2.00
CA ARG A 217 -30.56 19.31 3.12
C ARG A 217 -31.67 18.86 4.08
N PRO A 218 -31.38 18.00 5.06
CA PRO A 218 -32.28 17.82 6.17
C PRO A 218 -32.27 19.11 7.01
N VAL A 219 -33.47 19.63 7.26
CA VAL A 219 -33.75 20.35 8.50
C VAL A 219 -33.29 19.43 9.63
N THR A 220 -32.44 19.98 10.50
CA THR A 220 -31.92 19.36 11.71
C THR A 220 -32.95 18.48 12.40
N THR A 221 -32.81 17.17 12.18
CA THR A 221 -33.31 16.16 13.09
C THR A 221 -32.10 15.32 13.47
N ASP A 222 -31.76 15.43 14.75
CA ASP A 222 -30.73 14.67 15.45
C ASP A 222 -31.05 13.16 15.35
N THR A 223 -30.68 12.54 14.24
CA THR A 223 -30.32 11.13 14.23
C THR A 223 -28.81 11.11 14.22
N ARG A 224 -28.20 10.96 15.39
CA ARG A 224 -26.77 10.67 15.56
C ARG A 224 -26.34 9.59 14.55
N ALA A 225 -25.74 9.98 13.44
CA ALA A 225 -24.91 9.07 12.67
C ALA A 225 -23.82 8.61 13.65
N VAL A 226 -23.84 7.32 14.00
CA VAL A 226 -22.81 6.72 14.86
C VAL A 226 -21.49 6.91 14.12
N SER A 227 -20.54 7.65 14.70
CA SER A 227 -19.25 7.90 14.07
C SER A 227 -18.52 6.57 13.80
N ASP A 228 -17.65 6.51 12.80
CA ASP A 228 -16.82 5.33 12.51
C ASP A 228 -16.13 4.81 13.79
N VAL A 229 -15.63 5.73 14.62
CA VAL A 229 -15.05 5.46 15.95
C VAL A 229 -16.02 4.72 16.87
N ALA A 230 -17.26 5.18 16.97
CA ALA A 230 -18.28 4.56 17.81
C ALA A 230 -18.73 3.20 17.26
N VAL A 231 -18.72 3.01 15.94
CA VAL A 231 -18.96 1.71 15.29
C VAL A 231 -17.85 0.74 15.66
N ILE A 232 -16.59 1.12 15.44
CA ILE A 232 -15.38 0.33 15.77
C ILE A 232 -15.42 -0.08 17.24
N ARG A 233 -15.60 0.88 18.15
CA ARG A 233 -15.66 0.61 19.60
C ARG A 233 -16.75 -0.41 19.96
N SER A 234 -17.87 -0.43 19.23
CA SER A 234 -18.98 -1.35 19.51
C SER A 234 -18.78 -2.77 18.98
N GLU A 235 -17.88 -2.97 18.01
CA GLU A 235 -17.62 -4.29 17.37
C GLU A 235 -16.18 -4.78 17.59
N ALA A 236 -15.36 -4.01 18.30
CA ALA A 236 -14.01 -4.39 18.71
C ALA A 236 -14.05 -5.56 19.71
N LEU A 237 -13.31 -6.61 19.38
CA LEU A 237 -13.11 -7.77 20.24
C LEU A 237 -11.88 -7.56 21.12
N PRO A 238 -11.91 -7.96 22.40
CA PRO A 238 -10.76 -7.78 23.28
C PRO A 238 -9.58 -8.65 22.84
N THR A 239 -8.38 -8.15 23.09
CA THR A 239 -7.13 -8.90 23.01
C THR A 239 -6.36 -8.77 24.33
N GLU A 240 -5.45 -9.70 24.58
CA GLU A 240 -4.45 -9.60 25.63
C GLU A 240 -3.06 -9.62 24.97
N ASP A 241 -2.32 -8.52 25.12
CA ASP A 241 -1.03 -8.29 24.44
C ASP A 241 -1.12 -8.55 22.91
N GLY A 242 -2.16 -8.04 22.25
CA GLY A 242 -2.43 -8.21 20.83
C GLY A 242 -2.86 -9.62 20.43
N THR A 243 -3.16 -10.51 21.38
CA THR A 243 -3.59 -11.88 21.09
C THR A 243 -5.08 -12.04 21.43
N PRO A 244 -5.96 -12.41 20.48
CA PRO A 244 -7.35 -12.75 20.80
C PRO A 244 -7.42 -14.07 21.58
N ASP A 245 -8.54 -14.29 22.28
CA ASP A 245 -8.79 -15.59 22.91
C ASP A 245 -8.87 -16.74 21.88
N ASP A 246 -8.63 -17.97 22.33
CA ASP A 246 -8.60 -19.17 21.48
C ASP A 246 -9.88 -19.33 20.65
N ARG A 247 -11.05 -19.06 21.26
CA ARG A 247 -12.33 -19.19 20.56
C ARG A 247 -12.40 -18.23 19.39
N THR A 248 -12.09 -16.96 19.64
CA THR A 248 -12.07 -15.89 18.65
C THR A 248 -11.07 -16.18 17.54
N LEU A 249 -9.85 -16.63 17.90
CA LEU A 249 -8.82 -17.02 16.94
C LEU A 249 -9.27 -18.19 16.07
N PHE A 250 -9.84 -19.25 16.67
CA PHE A 250 -10.24 -20.44 15.96
C PHE A 250 -11.48 -20.22 15.09
N ASP A 251 -12.40 -19.35 15.51
CA ASP A 251 -13.56 -18.92 14.71
C ASP A 251 -13.10 -18.10 13.49
N LEU A 252 -12.14 -17.18 13.67
CA LEU A 252 -11.53 -16.41 12.58
C LEU A 252 -10.83 -17.32 11.56
N VAL A 253 -10.01 -18.26 12.06
CA VAL A 253 -9.24 -19.19 11.21
C VAL A 253 -10.13 -20.23 10.53
N GLY A 254 -11.14 -20.75 11.23
CA GLY A 254 -11.99 -21.82 10.73
C GLY A 254 -11.17 -23.05 10.32
N ASP A 255 -11.40 -23.53 9.10
CA ASP A 255 -10.68 -24.67 8.51
C ASP A 255 -9.53 -24.30 7.57
N ALA A 256 -9.25 -23.00 7.42
CA ALA A 256 -8.25 -22.50 6.47
C ALA A 256 -6.89 -23.20 6.64
N ARG A 257 -6.28 -23.53 5.51
CA ARG A 257 -4.94 -24.11 5.44
C ARG A 257 -3.84 -23.07 5.54
N PHE A 258 -4.10 -21.84 5.13
CA PHE A 258 -3.11 -20.77 5.13
C PHE A 258 -3.56 -19.64 6.06
N VAL A 259 -2.78 -19.33 7.09
CA VAL A 259 -3.04 -18.17 7.94
C VAL A 259 -1.86 -17.23 7.82
N LEU A 260 -2.05 -16.13 7.10
CA LEU A 260 -1.01 -15.14 6.89
C LEU A 260 -1.16 -14.05 7.94
N ILE A 261 -0.15 -13.88 8.77
CA ILE A 261 -0.14 -12.93 9.88
C ILE A 261 0.91 -11.87 9.60
N GLY A 262 0.40 -10.67 9.33
CA GLY A 262 1.13 -9.46 9.01
C GLY A 262 1.85 -8.85 10.22
N GLU A 263 2.55 -7.76 9.96
CA GLU A 263 2.97 -6.78 10.95
C GLU A 263 3.07 -5.40 10.29
N ALA A 264 2.67 -4.33 10.98
CA ALA A 264 2.83 -2.96 10.45
C ALA A 264 4.27 -2.44 10.54
N SER A 265 5.14 -3.16 11.26
CA SER A 265 6.56 -2.88 11.28
C SER A 265 7.40 -4.11 11.62
N HIS A 266 8.57 -4.27 10.99
CA HIS A 266 9.50 -5.36 11.33
C HIS A 266 10.16 -5.23 12.72
N GLY A 267 10.13 -4.05 13.33
CA GLY A 267 10.88 -3.76 14.55
C GLY A 267 10.08 -3.71 15.83
N THR A 268 8.86 -4.24 15.89
CA THR A 268 7.95 -4.07 17.02
C THR A 268 7.76 -5.36 17.83
N HIS A 269 8.02 -5.31 19.13
CA HIS A 269 7.95 -6.43 20.04
C HIS A 269 6.57 -7.08 20.08
N GLU A 270 5.51 -6.28 20.26
CA GLU A 270 4.15 -6.80 20.45
C GLU A 270 3.63 -7.54 19.21
N PHE A 271 4.03 -7.12 18.01
CA PHE A 271 3.66 -7.81 16.76
C PHE A 271 4.29 -9.20 16.68
N TYR A 272 5.58 -9.32 17.00
CA TYR A 272 6.24 -10.63 17.09
C TYR A 272 5.62 -11.50 18.18
N ALA A 273 5.35 -10.93 19.36
CA ALA A 273 4.82 -11.68 20.51
C ALA A 273 3.41 -12.22 20.23
N ALA A 274 2.53 -11.39 19.66
CA ALA A 274 1.19 -11.81 19.25
C ALA A 274 1.24 -12.87 18.14
N ARG A 275 2.07 -12.68 17.11
CA ARG A 275 2.30 -13.69 16.06
C ARG A 275 2.74 -15.02 16.64
N ALA A 276 3.73 -15.00 17.54
CA ALA A 276 4.23 -16.19 18.22
C ALA A 276 3.12 -16.89 19.01
N ARG A 277 2.40 -16.18 19.89
CA ARG A 277 1.32 -16.76 20.71
C ARG A 277 0.20 -17.36 19.88
N MET A 278 -0.33 -16.64 18.90
CA MET A 278 -1.36 -17.18 18.00
C MET A 278 -0.86 -18.43 17.28
N THR A 279 0.38 -18.40 16.79
CA THR A 279 0.98 -19.52 16.07
C THR A 279 1.14 -20.76 16.96
N ARG A 280 1.54 -20.60 18.23
CA ARG A 280 1.60 -21.70 19.20
C ARG A 280 0.25 -22.40 19.32
N ARG A 281 -0.82 -21.64 19.57
CA ARG A 281 -2.18 -22.17 19.69
C ARG A 281 -2.66 -22.86 18.40
N LEU A 282 -2.32 -22.31 17.23
CA LEU A 282 -2.66 -22.93 15.94
C LEU A 282 -1.92 -24.25 15.70
N ILE A 283 -0.66 -24.36 16.13
CA ILE A 283 0.12 -25.61 16.05
C ILE A 283 -0.47 -26.65 17.01
N GLU A 284 -0.67 -26.28 18.27
CA GLU A 284 -1.16 -27.16 19.34
C GLU A 284 -2.57 -27.70 19.07
N GLU A 285 -3.51 -26.84 18.64
CA GLU A 285 -4.94 -27.17 18.64
C GLU A 285 -5.56 -27.29 17.24
N LYS A 286 -4.95 -26.65 16.22
CA LYS A 286 -5.53 -26.55 14.87
C LYS A 286 -4.74 -27.32 13.80
N GLY A 287 -3.68 -28.02 14.21
CA GLY A 287 -2.91 -28.95 13.36
C GLY A 287 -2.00 -28.27 12.35
N PHE A 288 -1.70 -26.98 12.53
CA PHE A 288 -0.68 -26.27 11.77
C PHE A 288 0.68 -26.92 11.99
N CYS A 289 1.44 -27.10 10.92
CA CYS A 289 2.72 -27.84 10.95
C CYS A 289 3.89 -27.07 10.38
N ALA A 290 3.70 -25.82 10.01
CA ALA A 290 4.80 -24.99 9.55
C ALA A 290 4.53 -23.53 9.85
N VAL A 291 5.62 -22.83 10.15
CA VAL A 291 5.73 -21.38 10.07
C VAL A 291 6.60 -21.07 8.87
N ALA A 292 6.10 -20.30 7.92
CA ALA A 292 6.83 -19.83 6.76
C ALA A 292 7.03 -18.31 6.88
N ALA A 293 8.26 -17.88 7.14
CA ALA A 293 8.61 -16.50 7.40
C ALA A 293 9.13 -15.78 6.15
N GLU A 294 8.95 -14.47 6.09
CA GLU A 294 9.65 -13.53 5.18
C GLU A 294 11.14 -13.48 5.54
N ALA A 295 11.80 -14.62 5.36
CA ALA A 295 13.15 -14.92 5.79
C ALA A 295 13.87 -15.66 4.66
N ASP A 296 15.19 -15.53 4.64
CA ASP A 296 16.04 -16.28 3.73
C ASP A 296 15.87 -17.80 3.95
N TRP A 297 15.66 -18.53 2.86
CA TRP A 297 15.43 -19.97 2.88
C TRP A 297 16.52 -20.76 3.64
N PRO A 298 17.82 -20.66 3.30
CA PRO A 298 18.87 -21.45 3.97
C PRO A 298 18.99 -21.12 5.46
N ASP A 299 18.80 -19.86 5.85
CA ASP A 299 18.91 -19.41 7.25
C ASP A 299 17.78 -19.98 8.10
N ALA A 300 16.54 -19.84 7.62
CA ALA A 300 15.38 -20.43 8.27
C ALA A 300 15.42 -21.96 8.26
N TYR A 301 15.98 -22.59 7.21
CA TYR A 301 16.12 -24.04 7.18
C TYR A 301 17.15 -24.57 8.19
N ARG A 302 18.17 -23.79 8.56
CA ARG A 302 19.04 -24.12 9.72
C ARG A 302 18.22 -24.19 11.01
N VAL A 303 17.34 -23.21 11.25
CA VAL A 303 16.39 -23.22 12.38
C VAL A 303 15.46 -24.43 12.29
N ASN A 304 14.95 -24.76 11.10
CA ASN A 304 14.14 -25.96 10.88
C ASN A 304 14.85 -27.24 11.33
N ARG A 305 16.12 -27.39 10.95
CA ARG A 305 16.93 -28.55 11.37
C ARG A 305 17.05 -28.58 12.89
N TYR A 306 17.30 -27.45 13.54
CA TYR A 306 17.36 -27.37 15.00
C TYR A 306 16.04 -27.79 15.65
N VAL A 307 14.91 -27.14 15.32
CA VAL A 307 13.62 -27.41 15.97
C VAL A 307 13.14 -28.85 15.75
N ARG A 308 13.55 -29.51 14.66
CA ARG A 308 13.23 -30.92 14.39
C ARG A 308 14.22 -31.92 15.00
N GLY A 309 15.32 -31.47 15.59
CA GLY A 309 16.33 -32.33 16.23
C GLY A 309 17.31 -32.95 15.24
N ARG A 310 17.61 -32.20 14.17
CA ARG A 310 18.45 -32.60 13.03
C ARG A 310 19.62 -31.63 12.80
N SER A 311 19.90 -30.75 13.75
CA SER A 311 21.05 -29.85 13.73
C SER A 311 22.09 -30.27 14.77
N ASP A 312 23.34 -29.90 14.54
CA ASP A 312 24.41 -29.94 15.54
C ASP A 312 24.39 -28.70 16.46
N ASP A 313 23.55 -27.69 16.17
CA ASP A 313 23.34 -26.53 17.03
C ASP A 313 22.77 -26.98 18.39
N ALA A 314 23.42 -26.58 19.48
CA ALA A 314 23.05 -26.99 20.84
C ALA A 314 21.93 -26.12 21.44
N THR A 315 21.76 -24.90 20.93
CA THR A 315 20.78 -23.93 21.45
C THR A 315 20.00 -23.22 20.35
N ALA A 316 18.84 -22.67 20.71
CA ALA A 316 18.03 -21.86 19.80
C ALA A 316 18.81 -20.63 19.28
N GLU A 317 19.63 -20.01 20.13
CA GLU A 317 20.47 -18.87 19.75
C GLU A 317 21.49 -19.24 18.66
N GLU A 318 22.14 -20.40 18.79
CA GLU A 318 23.08 -20.92 17.80
C GLU A 318 22.41 -21.18 16.46
N SER A 319 21.21 -21.77 16.48
CA SER A 319 20.44 -22.04 15.26
C SER A 319 20.09 -20.76 14.49
N LEU A 320 19.87 -19.66 15.21
CA LEU A 320 19.56 -18.36 14.63
C LEU A 320 20.79 -17.67 14.03
N ARG A 321 22.03 -18.15 14.28
CA ARG A 321 23.27 -17.51 13.78
C ARG A 321 23.38 -17.53 12.26
N GLY A 322 22.51 -18.27 11.57
CA GLY A 322 22.39 -18.16 10.12
C GLY A 322 22.01 -16.76 9.64
N PHE A 323 21.20 -15.99 10.38
CA PHE A 323 20.73 -14.68 9.92
C PHE A 323 21.80 -13.57 10.05
N GLU A 324 22.79 -13.59 9.17
CA GLU A 324 23.96 -12.70 9.19
C GLU A 324 23.80 -11.46 8.30
N ARG A 325 22.88 -11.52 7.33
CA ARG A 325 22.62 -10.43 6.40
C ARG A 325 21.79 -9.31 7.02
N PHE A 326 21.91 -8.11 6.47
CA PHE A 326 21.08 -6.99 6.88
C PHE A 326 19.59 -7.25 6.55
N PRO A 327 18.67 -6.92 7.47
CA PRO A 327 18.92 -6.62 8.89
C PRO A 327 19.19 -7.88 9.72
N THR A 328 20.24 -7.86 10.54
CA THR A 328 20.59 -9.02 11.38
C THR A 328 19.54 -9.31 12.46
N TRP A 329 18.81 -8.29 12.91
CA TRP A 329 17.92 -8.33 14.07
C TRP A 329 16.48 -8.79 13.78
N MET A 330 16.05 -8.81 12.52
CA MET A 330 14.64 -9.06 12.17
C MET A 330 14.18 -10.45 12.59
N TRP A 331 15.03 -11.47 12.41
CA TRP A 331 14.78 -12.82 12.90
C TRP A 331 15.69 -13.23 14.06
N ARG A 332 16.77 -12.47 14.34
CA ARG A 332 17.58 -12.60 15.56
C ARG A 332 17.13 -11.61 16.63
N ASN A 333 15.99 -11.91 17.25
CA ASN A 333 15.49 -11.13 18.37
C ASN A 333 14.97 -12.03 19.50
N ALA A 334 14.74 -11.43 20.66
CA ALA A 334 14.34 -12.14 21.87
C ALA A 334 13.04 -12.95 21.71
N VAL A 335 12.07 -12.46 20.92
CA VAL A 335 10.78 -13.14 20.74
C VAL A 335 10.92 -14.35 19.83
N VAL A 336 11.67 -14.23 18.73
CA VAL A 336 11.93 -15.37 17.84
C VAL A 336 12.78 -16.42 18.54
N LEU A 337 13.74 -16.01 19.35
CA LEU A 337 14.52 -16.92 20.20
C LEU A 337 13.62 -17.77 21.11
N ASP A 338 12.70 -17.13 21.84
CA ASP A 338 11.73 -17.83 22.70
C ASP A 338 10.78 -18.73 21.90
N PHE A 339 10.30 -18.27 20.73
CA PHE A 339 9.47 -19.09 19.86
C PHE A 339 10.19 -20.33 19.31
N VAL A 340 11.45 -20.20 18.88
CA VAL A 340 12.27 -21.32 18.39
C VAL A 340 12.58 -22.31 19.51
N GLY A 341 12.87 -21.82 20.72
CA GLY A 341 13.01 -22.66 21.91
C GLY A 341 11.75 -23.46 22.20
N TRP A 342 10.59 -22.79 22.28
CA TRP A 342 9.31 -23.47 22.47
C TRP A 342 9.00 -24.48 21.35
N LEU A 343 9.28 -24.15 20.09
CA LEU A 343 8.98 -25.03 18.96
C LEU A 343 9.86 -26.30 19.00
N ARG A 344 11.10 -26.17 19.47
CA ARG A 344 11.99 -27.32 19.73
C ARG A 344 11.39 -28.22 20.81
N ASP A 345 11.02 -27.66 21.96
CA ASP A 345 10.46 -28.40 23.08
C ASP A 345 9.16 -29.10 22.69
N HIS A 346 8.25 -28.39 22.02
CA HIS A 346 7.00 -28.94 21.49
C HIS A 346 7.26 -30.14 20.55
N ASN A 347 8.22 -30.02 19.64
CA ASN A 347 8.55 -31.09 18.70
C ASN A 347 9.19 -32.31 19.37
N ASP A 348 9.95 -32.11 20.45
CA ASP A 348 10.52 -33.20 21.23
C ASP A 348 9.42 -33.96 21.99
N ASP A 349 8.38 -33.26 22.48
CA ASP A 349 7.21 -33.87 23.11
C ASP A 349 6.31 -34.65 22.13
N VAL A 350 6.16 -34.15 20.89
CA VAL A 350 5.36 -34.82 19.85
C VAL A 350 5.96 -36.19 19.47
N GLY A 351 7.29 -36.32 19.44
CA GLY A 351 8.04 -37.56 19.20
C GLY A 351 7.92 -38.18 17.80
N GLU A 352 6.75 -38.07 17.14
CA GLU A 352 6.53 -38.56 15.78
C GLU A 352 7.05 -37.57 14.73
N GLU A 353 8.01 -38.02 13.92
CA GLU A 353 8.74 -37.17 12.97
C GLU A 353 7.85 -36.48 11.91
N ARG A 354 6.71 -37.09 11.54
CA ARG A 354 5.73 -36.54 10.58
C ARG A 354 4.74 -35.56 11.21
N ALA A 355 4.64 -35.55 12.53
CA ALA A 355 3.74 -34.68 13.26
C ALA A 355 4.43 -33.37 13.68
N LYS A 356 5.77 -33.37 13.82
CA LYS A 356 6.59 -32.19 14.13
C LYS A 356 6.31 -31.02 13.20
N ALA A 357 6.29 -29.82 13.77
CA ALA A 357 6.16 -28.56 13.05
C ALA A 357 7.54 -27.99 12.66
N GLY A 358 7.62 -27.30 11.54
CA GLY A 358 8.88 -26.71 11.04
C GLY A 358 8.86 -25.19 10.94
N PHE A 359 10.05 -24.61 10.72
CA PHE A 359 10.26 -23.16 10.51
C PHE A 359 10.98 -22.95 9.19
N TYR A 360 10.39 -22.21 8.25
CA TYR A 360 10.87 -22.15 6.86
C TYR A 360 10.97 -20.70 6.40
N GLY A 361 11.86 -20.44 5.45
CA GLY A 361 11.96 -19.14 4.77
C GLY A 361 11.10 -19.11 3.52
N LEU A 362 10.87 -17.93 2.99
CA LEU A 362 10.15 -17.72 1.73
C LEU A 362 10.94 -16.82 0.75
N ASP A 363 11.88 -16.03 1.26
CA ASP A 363 12.45 -14.89 0.55
C ASP A 363 13.55 -15.28 -0.45
N VAL A 364 13.88 -14.34 -1.32
CA VAL A 364 14.70 -14.53 -2.53
C VAL A 364 16.15 -14.05 -2.38
N TYR A 365 16.51 -13.39 -1.27
CA TYR A 365 17.73 -12.60 -1.20
C TYR A 365 19.03 -13.42 -1.14
N SER A 366 19.01 -14.58 -0.49
CA SER A 366 20.16 -15.46 -0.17
C SER A 366 20.80 -16.21 -1.35
N LEU A 367 21.19 -15.49 -2.41
CA LEU A 367 21.83 -16.04 -3.62
C LEU A 367 23.06 -16.92 -3.32
N HIS A 368 24.13 -16.35 -2.77
CA HIS A 368 25.40 -17.06 -2.57
C HIS A 368 25.30 -18.19 -1.55
N ARG A 369 24.54 -17.98 -0.47
CA ARG A 369 24.27 -19.02 0.52
C ARG A 369 23.47 -20.18 -0.07
N SER A 370 22.48 -19.90 -0.92
CA SER A 370 21.73 -20.95 -1.60
C SER A 370 22.59 -21.74 -2.59
N ILE A 371 23.52 -21.08 -3.30
CA ILE A 371 24.53 -21.76 -4.12
C ILE A 371 25.35 -22.73 -3.27
N HIS A 372 25.86 -22.26 -2.13
CA HIS A 372 26.63 -23.09 -1.20
C HIS A 372 25.84 -24.32 -0.75
N GLU A 373 24.58 -24.17 -0.32
CA GLU A 373 23.75 -25.30 0.13
C GLU A 373 23.49 -26.33 -0.98
N VAL A 374 23.29 -25.90 -2.23
CA VAL A 374 23.14 -26.80 -3.39
C VAL A 374 24.43 -27.61 -3.59
N VAL A 375 25.58 -26.95 -3.64
CA VAL A 375 26.87 -27.61 -3.84
C VAL A 375 27.18 -28.56 -2.68
N PHE A 376 26.99 -28.11 -1.44
CA PHE A 376 27.22 -28.88 -0.23
C PHE A 376 26.34 -30.14 -0.16
N TYR A 377 25.09 -30.07 -0.62
CA TYR A 377 24.25 -31.26 -0.78
C TYR A 377 24.80 -32.22 -1.82
N LEU A 378 25.12 -31.72 -3.02
CA LEU A 378 25.62 -32.55 -4.12
C LEU A 378 26.96 -33.21 -3.79
N GLU A 379 27.86 -32.58 -3.05
CA GLU A 379 29.13 -33.18 -2.62
C GLU A 379 28.93 -34.51 -1.88
N ARG A 380 27.83 -34.63 -1.13
CA ARG A 380 27.51 -35.83 -0.35
C ARG A 380 26.79 -36.89 -1.17
N VAL A 381 25.94 -36.49 -2.13
CA VAL A 381 25.06 -37.43 -2.85
C VAL A 381 25.55 -37.80 -4.26
N ASP A 382 26.19 -36.85 -4.95
CA ASP A 382 26.77 -36.98 -6.30
C ASP A 382 27.92 -35.96 -6.50
N PRO A 383 29.17 -36.33 -6.14
CA PRO A 383 30.34 -35.46 -6.28
C PRO A 383 30.60 -34.99 -7.72
N ALA A 384 30.18 -35.75 -8.73
CA ALA A 384 30.32 -35.36 -10.13
C ALA A 384 29.31 -34.27 -10.49
N ALA A 385 28.07 -34.34 -9.98
CA ALA A 385 27.11 -33.25 -10.09
C ALA A 385 27.56 -32.01 -9.32
N ALA A 386 28.20 -32.17 -8.15
CA ALA A 386 28.76 -31.04 -7.41
C ALA A 386 29.83 -30.29 -8.21
N ALA A 387 30.70 -31.00 -8.93
CA ALA A 387 31.70 -30.39 -9.80
C ALA A 387 31.04 -29.55 -10.92
N ARG A 388 30.00 -30.09 -11.59
CA ARG A 388 29.24 -29.35 -12.61
C ARG A 388 28.51 -28.14 -12.01
N ALA A 389 27.96 -28.25 -10.81
CA ALA A 389 27.29 -27.15 -10.13
C ALA A 389 28.25 -25.99 -9.84
N ARG A 390 29.47 -26.27 -9.35
CA ARG A 390 30.50 -25.23 -9.15
C ARG A 390 30.88 -24.55 -10.45
N GLU A 391 31.06 -25.31 -11.53
CA GLU A 391 31.37 -24.74 -12.85
C GLU A 391 30.26 -23.81 -13.35
N ARG A 392 28.99 -24.22 -13.22
CA ARG A 392 27.84 -23.38 -13.60
C ARG A 392 27.72 -22.11 -12.75
N TYR A 393 27.93 -22.21 -11.44
CA TYR A 393 27.81 -21.07 -10.54
C TYR A 393 29.03 -20.14 -10.51
N ALA A 394 30.15 -20.53 -11.13
CA ALA A 394 31.39 -19.74 -11.15
C ALA A 394 31.22 -18.34 -11.80
N CYS A 395 30.18 -18.12 -12.60
CA CYS A 395 29.87 -16.80 -13.16
C CYS A 395 29.55 -15.75 -12.08
N PHE A 396 29.11 -16.17 -10.88
CA PHE A 396 28.90 -15.28 -9.74
C PHE A 396 30.18 -14.90 -8.99
N ASP A 397 31.28 -15.66 -9.16
CA ASP A 397 32.54 -15.47 -8.41
C ASP A 397 33.30 -14.19 -8.82
N HIS A 398 32.89 -13.54 -9.90
CA HIS A 398 33.45 -12.27 -10.35
C HIS A 398 32.95 -11.06 -9.56
N HIS A 399 32.01 -11.26 -8.63
CA HIS A 399 31.40 -10.22 -7.80
C HIS A 399 31.70 -10.52 -6.33
N SER A 400 32.19 -9.52 -5.60
CA SER A 400 32.84 -9.69 -4.29
C SER A 400 31.90 -9.51 -3.09
N GLY A 401 30.62 -9.21 -3.34
CA GLY A 401 29.59 -9.02 -2.31
C GLY A 401 28.68 -10.23 -2.10
N ASP A 402 28.35 -10.53 -0.84
CA ASP A 402 27.48 -11.64 -0.41
C ASP A 402 25.97 -11.39 -0.65
N ASP A 403 25.62 -10.24 -1.26
CA ASP A 403 24.24 -9.76 -1.37
C ASP A 403 23.67 -9.74 -2.79
N GLY A 404 24.39 -10.24 -3.81
CA GLY A 404 23.92 -10.34 -5.19
C GLY A 404 23.66 -8.98 -5.90
N GLN A 405 23.74 -7.85 -5.19
CA GLN A 405 23.50 -6.53 -5.76
C GLN A 405 24.62 -6.11 -6.72
N GLU A 406 25.87 -6.47 -6.42
CA GLU A 406 27.01 -6.25 -7.32
C GLU A 406 26.85 -6.98 -8.65
N TYR A 407 26.38 -8.24 -8.61
CA TYR A 407 26.00 -8.99 -9.82
C TYR A 407 24.89 -8.26 -10.58
N GLY A 408 23.81 -7.89 -9.88
CA GLY A 408 22.67 -7.20 -10.47
C GLY A 408 23.06 -5.90 -11.19
N PHE A 409 23.94 -5.11 -10.57
CA PHE A 409 24.47 -3.88 -11.17
C PHE A 409 25.29 -4.18 -12.43
N ALA A 410 26.22 -5.13 -12.38
CA ALA A 410 27.03 -5.50 -13.53
C ALA A 410 26.19 -6.04 -14.70
N ALA A 411 25.22 -6.91 -14.41
CA ALA A 411 24.32 -7.51 -15.40
C ALA A 411 23.37 -6.48 -16.04
N ALA A 412 22.86 -5.52 -15.27
CA ALA A 412 21.90 -4.52 -15.78
C ALA A 412 22.53 -3.47 -16.69
N PHE A 413 23.81 -3.13 -16.49
CA PHE A 413 24.52 -2.10 -17.26
C PHE A 413 25.43 -2.67 -18.35
N GLY A 414 25.29 -3.96 -18.69
CA GLY A 414 26.02 -4.61 -19.78
C GLY A 414 27.52 -4.77 -19.51
N ALA A 415 27.92 -4.77 -18.23
CA ALA A 415 29.31 -4.91 -17.78
C ALA A 415 29.68 -6.36 -17.44
N GLY A 416 28.77 -7.33 -17.60
CA GLY A 416 28.99 -8.76 -17.38
C GLY A 416 27.99 -9.63 -18.15
N GLU A 417 28.33 -10.92 -18.35
CA GLU A 417 27.41 -11.92 -18.90
C GLU A 417 26.36 -12.32 -17.84
N SER A 418 25.12 -12.59 -18.24
CA SER A 418 24.08 -13.07 -17.32
C SER A 418 24.29 -14.55 -16.98
N CYS A 419 24.16 -14.90 -15.70
CA CYS A 419 24.18 -16.29 -15.21
C CYS A 419 22.86 -17.05 -15.46
N GLU A 420 21.90 -16.46 -16.18
CA GLU A 420 20.54 -16.99 -16.35
C GLU A 420 20.51 -18.43 -16.87
N ARG A 421 21.33 -18.73 -17.89
CA ARG A 421 21.36 -20.05 -18.51
C ARG A 421 21.90 -21.10 -17.53
N GLU A 422 22.96 -20.74 -16.81
CA GLU A 422 23.69 -21.58 -15.89
C GLU A 422 22.82 -21.97 -14.68
N VAL A 423 22.09 -21.00 -14.10
CA VAL A 423 21.18 -21.28 -12.97
C VAL A 423 19.98 -22.14 -13.39
N VAL A 424 19.45 -21.95 -14.61
CA VAL A 424 18.37 -22.78 -15.16
C VAL A 424 18.87 -24.20 -15.44
N GLU A 425 20.02 -24.34 -16.09
CA GLU A 425 20.63 -25.66 -16.36
C GLU A 425 20.89 -26.42 -15.06
N GLN A 426 21.37 -25.74 -14.01
CA GLN A 426 21.62 -26.36 -12.72
C GLN A 426 20.33 -26.84 -12.02
N LEU A 427 19.26 -26.03 -12.04
CA LEU A 427 17.96 -26.43 -11.49
C LEU A 427 17.38 -27.64 -12.24
N VAL A 428 17.46 -27.63 -13.58
CA VAL A 428 16.97 -28.73 -14.42
C VAL A 428 17.78 -30.01 -14.17
N ASP A 429 19.10 -29.92 -14.01
CA ASP A 429 19.96 -31.07 -13.71
C ASP A 429 19.59 -31.71 -12.36
N LEU A 430 19.36 -30.90 -11.33
CA LEU A 430 18.95 -31.37 -10.01
C LEU A 430 17.59 -32.08 -10.06
N GLN A 431 16.60 -31.49 -10.75
CA GLN A 431 15.26 -32.07 -10.90
C GLN A 431 15.25 -33.36 -11.71
N ARG A 432 16.07 -33.48 -12.76
CA ARG A 432 16.17 -34.70 -13.57
C ARG A 432 16.67 -35.90 -12.76
N HIS A 433 17.55 -35.66 -11.80
CA HIS A 433 18.14 -36.70 -10.96
C HIS A 433 17.43 -36.84 -9.60
N ALA A 434 16.36 -36.09 -9.35
CA ALA A 434 15.63 -36.07 -8.08
C ALA A 434 15.20 -37.47 -7.62
N MET A 435 14.70 -38.30 -8.54
CA MET A 435 14.31 -39.69 -8.21
C MET A 435 15.49 -40.56 -7.80
N ASP A 436 16.66 -40.38 -8.42
CA ASP A 436 17.86 -41.16 -8.10
C ASP A 436 18.45 -40.74 -6.76
N TYR A 437 18.38 -39.45 -6.44
CA TYR A 437 18.78 -38.92 -5.13
C TYR A 437 17.80 -39.33 -4.03
N ALA A 438 16.49 -39.28 -4.28
CA ALA A 438 15.44 -39.63 -3.31
C ALA A 438 15.39 -41.13 -2.96
N ARG A 439 15.89 -42.02 -3.84
CA ARG A 439 15.91 -43.47 -3.61
C ARG A 439 16.83 -43.89 -2.45
N ARG A 440 17.66 -42.99 -1.91
CA ARG A 440 18.58 -43.27 -0.82
C ARG A 440 17.99 -42.76 0.51
N HIS A 441 17.60 -43.65 1.42
CA HIS A 441 17.43 -43.40 2.87
C HIS A 441 16.24 -42.54 3.41
N GLY A 442 14.99 -42.83 3.01
CA GLY A 442 13.79 -42.47 3.80
C GLY A 442 13.45 -40.97 3.87
N LEU A 443 12.61 -40.57 4.84
CA LEU A 443 12.05 -39.20 4.94
C LEU A 443 13.11 -38.09 5.05
N LEU A 444 14.24 -38.37 5.72
CA LEU A 444 15.32 -37.40 5.87
C LEU A 444 15.94 -37.03 4.52
N ALA A 445 16.16 -38.01 3.65
CA ALA A 445 16.70 -37.75 2.32
C ALA A 445 15.73 -36.99 1.42
N GLU A 446 14.42 -37.21 1.59
CA GLU A 446 13.39 -36.43 0.90
C GLU A 446 13.40 -34.96 1.32
N ASP A 447 13.54 -34.68 2.62
CA ASP A 447 13.64 -33.31 3.16
C ASP A 447 14.91 -32.59 2.68
N GLU A 448 16.05 -33.27 2.69
CA GLU A 448 17.33 -32.69 2.24
C GLU A 448 17.36 -32.46 0.73
N LEU A 449 16.77 -33.36 -0.07
CA LEU A 449 16.58 -33.13 -1.50
C LEU A 449 15.65 -31.93 -1.76
N PHE A 450 14.51 -31.87 -1.07
CA PHE A 450 13.60 -30.72 -1.18
C PHE A 450 14.28 -29.41 -0.82
N CYS A 451 15.09 -29.40 0.25
CA CYS A 451 15.90 -28.25 0.63
C CYS A 451 16.88 -27.84 -0.49
N ALA A 452 17.60 -28.79 -1.07
CA ALA A 452 18.55 -28.51 -2.15
C ALA A 452 17.84 -27.97 -3.40
N GLU A 453 16.70 -28.57 -3.78
CA GLU A 453 15.89 -28.06 -4.89
C GLU A 453 15.36 -26.66 -4.64
N GLN A 454 14.92 -26.39 -3.41
CA GLN A 454 14.40 -25.08 -3.07
C GLN A 454 15.50 -24.02 -3.08
N ASN A 455 16.70 -24.32 -2.56
CA ASN A 455 17.87 -23.44 -2.73
C ASN A 455 18.17 -23.20 -4.23
N ALA A 456 18.13 -24.23 -5.09
CA ALA A 456 18.33 -24.03 -6.53
C ALA A 456 17.24 -23.14 -7.18
N ARG A 457 15.99 -23.20 -6.70
CA ARG A 457 14.90 -22.29 -7.11
C ARG A 457 15.16 -20.86 -6.62
N VAL A 458 15.64 -20.68 -5.39
CA VAL A 458 16.07 -19.37 -4.86
C VAL A 458 17.17 -18.79 -5.73
N VAL A 459 18.22 -19.55 -6.05
CA VAL A 459 19.32 -19.08 -6.92
C VAL A 459 18.80 -18.59 -8.28
N ARG A 460 17.91 -19.34 -8.93
CA ARG A 460 17.29 -18.93 -10.20
C ARG A 460 16.48 -17.64 -10.05
N ALA A 461 15.66 -17.54 -9.01
CA ALA A 461 14.82 -16.36 -8.80
C ALA A 461 15.64 -15.13 -8.37
N ALA A 462 16.69 -15.33 -7.58
CA ALA A 462 17.61 -14.29 -7.12
C ALA A 462 18.41 -13.70 -8.28
N GLU A 463 18.89 -14.54 -9.22
CA GLU A 463 19.50 -14.09 -10.48
C GLU A 463 18.59 -13.08 -11.21
N GLU A 464 17.35 -13.49 -11.48
CA GLU A 464 16.36 -12.66 -12.18
C GLU A 464 16.03 -11.39 -11.39
N TYR A 465 15.87 -11.52 -10.07
CA TYR A 465 15.59 -10.41 -9.16
C TYR A 465 16.71 -9.34 -9.20
N TYR A 466 17.97 -9.72 -8.98
CA TYR A 466 19.07 -8.76 -8.92
C TYR A 466 19.35 -8.15 -10.28
N ARG A 467 19.26 -8.92 -11.37
CA ARG A 467 19.41 -8.40 -12.73
C ARG A 467 18.34 -7.39 -13.10
N THR A 468 17.10 -7.58 -12.64
CA THR A 468 15.99 -6.65 -12.93
C THR A 468 15.90 -5.46 -11.98
N MET A 469 16.54 -5.54 -10.80
CA MET A 469 16.53 -4.49 -9.77
C MET A 469 16.94 -3.10 -10.31
N PHE A 470 17.89 -3.06 -11.25
CA PHE A 470 18.43 -1.81 -11.81
C PHE A 470 17.82 -1.43 -13.19
N GLY A 471 16.95 -2.29 -13.75
CA GLY A 471 16.40 -2.16 -15.11
C GLY A 471 15.16 -1.26 -15.26
N GLY A 472 14.64 -0.68 -14.18
CA GLY A 472 13.65 0.40 -14.19
C GLY A 472 12.28 0.05 -14.79
N ARG A 473 11.43 -0.68 -14.05
CA ARG A 473 9.94 -0.57 -13.90
C ARG A 473 9.33 -1.91 -13.42
N VAL A 474 8.60 -1.88 -12.31
CA VAL A 474 7.57 -2.87 -11.87
C VAL A 474 7.95 -4.37 -11.97
N SER A 475 9.21 -4.75 -11.73
CA SER A 475 9.64 -6.15 -11.87
C SER A 475 10.06 -6.78 -10.53
N SER A 476 10.92 -6.14 -9.74
CA SER A 476 11.53 -6.79 -8.57
C SER A 476 10.55 -7.11 -7.43
N TRP A 477 9.59 -6.23 -7.13
CA TRP A 477 8.54 -6.50 -6.12
C TRP A 477 7.72 -7.73 -6.49
N ASN A 478 7.19 -7.74 -7.71
CA ASN A 478 6.39 -8.83 -8.24
C ASN A 478 7.19 -10.14 -8.36
N LEU A 479 8.48 -10.07 -8.69
CA LEU A 479 9.35 -11.25 -8.69
C LEU A 479 9.51 -11.83 -7.28
N ARG A 480 9.75 -10.97 -6.28
CA ARG A 480 9.90 -11.37 -4.88
C ARG A 480 8.63 -12.02 -4.33
N ASP A 481 7.47 -11.37 -4.45
CA ASP A 481 6.20 -11.91 -3.93
C ASP A 481 5.72 -13.15 -4.70
N ARG A 482 6.00 -13.22 -6.01
CA ARG A 482 5.76 -14.44 -6.79
C ARG A 482 6.63 -15.58 -6.28
N HIS A 483 7.92 -15.34 -6.07
CA HIS A 483 8.84 -16.34 -5.52
C HIS A 483 8.40 -16.82 -4.14
N MET A 484 8.08 -15.90 -3.22
CA MET A 484 7.58 -16.26 -1.88
C MET A 484 6.32 -17.13 -1.96
N THR A 485 5.39 -16.81 -2.87
CA THR A 485 4.17 -17.60 -3.06
C THR A 485 4.47 -18.98 -3.67
N GLU A 486 5.33 -19.07 -4.68
CA GLU A 486 5.75 -20.35 -5.29
C GLU A 486 6.47 -21.24 -4.27
N THR A 487 7.30 -20.66 -3.40
CA THR A 487 7.97 -21.36 -2.30
C THR A 487 6.97 -21.88 -1.27
N LEU A 488 5.96 -21.08 -0.90
CA LEU A 488 4.89 -21.49 0.00
C LEU A 488 4.09 -22.68 -0.56
N GLU A 489 3.77 -22.67 -1.85
CA GLU A 489 3.08 -23.79 -2.52
C GLU A 489 3.93 -25.06 -2.55
N ALA A 490 5.20 -24.94 -2.96
CA ALA A 490 6.12 -26.06 -2.98
C ALA A 490 6.28 -26.69 -1.58
N LEU A 491 6.35 -25.84 -0.55
CA LEU A 491 6.38 -26.26 0.85
C LEU A 491 5.07 -26.95 1.27
N ALA A 492 3.92 -26.38 0.93
CA ALA A 492 2.62 -26.96 1.25
C ALA A 492 2.44 -28.33 0.61
N ASP A 493 2.83 -28.49 -0.65
CA ASP A 493 2.77 -29.77 -1.35
C ASP A 493 3.73 -30.80 -0.74
N HIS A 494 4.96 -30.39 -0.44
CA HIS A 494 5.95 -31.24 0.22
C HIS A 494 5.46 -31.77 1.57
N LEU A 495 5.02 -30.87 2.44
CA LEU A 495 4.49 -31.23 3.75
C LEU A 495 3.20 -32.06 3.65
N SER A 496 2.34 -31.77 2.67
CA SER A 496 1.11 -32.55 2.46
C SER A 496 1.42 -34.00 2.08
N ARG A 497 2.40 -34.20 1.19
CA ARG A 497 2.86 -35.54 0.78
C ARG A 497 3.44 -36.32 1.96
N GLN A 498 4.29 -35.69 2.78
CA GLN A 498 4.90 -36.35 3.93
C GLN A 498 3.87 -36.76 5.00
N ARG A 499 2.87 -35.91 5.24
CA ARG A 499 1.85 -36.15 6.27
C ARG A 499 0.68 -37.01 5.78
N GLY A 500 0.53 -37.20 4.47
CA GLY A 500 -0.61 -37.90 3.87
C GLY A 500 -1.94 -37.14 4.03
N ARG A 501 -1.89 -35.85 4.35
CA ARG A 501 -3.05 -34.96 4.50
C ARG A 501 -2.66 -33.52 4.17
N PRO A 502 -3.60 -32.65 3.76
CA PRO A 502 -3.27 -31.26 3.43
C PRO A 502 -2.56 -30.53 4.58
N ALA A 503 -1.40 -29.94 4.27
CA ALA A 503 -0.64 -29.14 5.21
C ALA A 503 -1.38 -27.85 5.56
N LYS A 504 -1.25 -27.43 6.82
CA LYS A 504 -1.70 -26.14 7.34
C LYS A 504 -0.46 -25.33 7.76
N ILE A 505 -0.33 -24.11 7.23
CA ILE A 505 0.87 -23.28 7.33
C ILE A 505 0.48 -21.89 7.82
N VAL A 506 1.21 -21.39 8.83
CA VAL A 506 1.17 -19.99 9.24
C VAL A 506 2.26 -19.25 8.48
N VAL A 507 1.94 -18.11 7.89
CA VAL A 507 2.92 -17.25 7.21
C VAL A 507 3.17 -16.01 8.05
N TRP A 508 4.45 -15.68 8.30
CA TRP A 508 4.84 -14.44 8.98
C TRP A 508 5.54 -13.54 7.97
N ALA A 509 4.90 -12.43 7.61
CA ALA A 509 5.47 -11.44 6.71
C ALA A 509 4.95 -10.05 7.07
N HIS A 510 5.49 -9.01 6.45
CA HIS A 510 5.00 -7.65 6.63
C HIS A 510 3.55 -7.49 6.13
N ASN A 511 2.77 -6.55 6.68
CA ASN A 511 1.42 -6.21 6.19
C ASN A 511 1.39 -5.95 4.68
N SER A 512 2.46 -5.37 4.14
CA SER A 512 2.62 -5.08 2.71
C SER A 512 2.73 -6.33 1.83
N HIS A 513 3.08 -7.49 2.40
CA HIS A 513 3.10 -8.78 1.71
C HIS A 513 1.88 -9.64 2.06
N VAL A 514 1.34 -9.49 3.28
CA VAL A 514 0.19 -10.27 3.76
C VAL A 514 -1.15 -9.73 3.27
N GLY A 515 -1.31 -8.42 3.12
CA GLY A 515 -2.58 -7.81 2.71
C GLY A 515 -2.91 -8.04 1.24
N ASP A 516 -4.19 -8.02 0.88
CA ASP A 516 -4.65 -8.12 -0.52
C ASP A 516 -4.35 -6.83 -1.32
N ALA A 517 -3.33 -6.89 -2.17
CA ALA A 517 -2.80 -5.74 -2.90
C ALA A 517 -3.85 -4.99 -3.73
N ARG A 518 -4.88 -5.69 -4.24
CA ARG A 518 -5.95 -5.14 -5.10
C ARG A 518 -6.72 -4.00 -4.43
N THR A 519 -6.61 -3.90 -3.11
CA THR A 519 -7.31 -2.93 -2.27
C THR A 519 -6.40 -1.84 -1.71
N THR A 520 -5.17 -1.77 -2.21
CA THR A 520 -4.10 -0.85 -1.80
C THR A 520 -3.56 -0.06 -2.99
N GLU A 521 -2.74 0.97 -2.74
CA GLU A 521 -2.02 1.69 -3.79
C GLU A 521 -1.12 0.80 -4.65
N ALA A 522 -0.67 -0.36 -4.12
CA ALA A 522 0.16 -1.31 -4.87
C ALA A 522 -0.51 -1.75 -6.19
N ALA A 523 -1.84 -1.94 -6.18
CA ALA A 523 -2.60 -2.28 -7.38
C ALA A 523 -2.43 -1.24 -8.51
N THR A 524 -2.35 0.04 -8.16
CA THR A 524 -2.19 1.13 -9.15
C THR A 524 -0.80 1.10 -9.81
N ARG A 525 0.19 0.53 -9.12
CA ARG A 525 1.55 0.28 -9.63
C ARG A 525 1.67 -1.02 -10.42
N GLY A 526 0.61 -1.85 -10.45
CA GLY A 526 0.66 -3.19 -11.04
C GLY A 526 1.38 -4.20 -10.15
N GLU A 527 1.50 -3.92 -8.86
CA GLU A 527 2.13 -4.79 -7.86
C GLU A 527 1.10 -5.72 -7.24
N PHE A 528 1.51 -6.95 -6.96
CA PHE A 528 0.72 -7.94 -6.22
C PHE A 528 1.48 -8.39 -4.97
N THR A 529 0.76 -9.07 -4.08
CA THR A 529 1.28 -9.52 -2.78
C THR A 529 1.08 -11.01 -2.57
N ILE A 530 1.82 -11.63 -1.65
CA ILE A 530 1.55 -13.02 -1.22
C ILE A 530 0.08 -13.19 -0.83
N GLY A 531 -0.46 -12.25 -0.04
CA GLY A 531 -1.86 -12.25 0.40
C GLY A 531 -2.86 -12.32 -0.74
N GLN A 532 -2.67 -11.49 -1.76
CA GLN A 532 -3.50 -11.52 -2.96
C GLN A 532 -3.38 -12.86 -3.68
N LEU A 533 -2.15 -13.30 -3.96
CA LEU A 533 -1.90 -14.52 -4.75
C LEU A 533 -2.45 -15.77 -4.05
N VAL A 534 -2.22 -15.90 -2.75
CA VAL A 534 -2.77 -17.01 -1.95
C VAL A 534 -4.29 -16.98 -1.95
N ARG A 535 -4.91 -15.79 -1.80
CA ARG A 535 -6.38 -15.66 -1.83
C ARG A 535 -6.97 -15.99 -3.20
N GLU A 536 -6.28 -15.67 -4.28
CA GLU A 536 -6.70 -16.03 -5.65
C GLU A 536 -6.58 -17.52 -5.93
N ARG A 537 -5.53 -18.19 -5.42
CA ARG A 537 -5.27 -19.62 -5.64
C ARG A 537 -6.02 -20.53 -4.67
N HIS A 538 -6.27 -20.05 -3.45
CA HIS A 538 -6.93 -20.77 -2.36
C HIS A 538 -8.11 -19.98 -1.78
N PRO A 539 -9.15 -19.70 -2.59
CA PRO A 539 -10.30 -18.92 -2.14
C PRO A 539 -11.00 -19.61 -0.97
N ASN A 540 -11.29 -18.86 0.10
CA ASN A 540 -11.87 -19.31 1.37
C ASN A 540 -10.98 -20.23 2.23
N ASP A 541 -9.84 -20.71 1.73
CA ASP A 541 -8.90 -21.60 2.41
C ASP A 541 -7.67 -20.84 2.95
N CYS A 542 -7.77 -19.51 3.02
CA CYS A 542 -6.77 -18.65 3.64
C CYS A 542 -7.41 -17.56 4.52
N ARG A 543 -6.65 -17.06 5.50
CA ARG A 543 -7.00 -15.89 6.32
C ARG A 543 -5.83 -14.92 6.39
N LEU A 544 -6.11 -13.64 6.16
CA LEU A 544 -5.15 -12.54 6.21
C LEU A 544 -5.42 -11.71 7.47
N ILE A 545 -4.43 -11.62 8.35
CA ILE A 545 -4.52 -10.89 9.62
C ILE A 545 -3.47 -9.79 9.62
N GLY A 546 -3.89 -8.53 9.68
CA GLY A 546 -2.99 -7.36 9.73
C GLY A 546 -2.79 -6.83 11.15
N PHE A 547 -1.74 -6.04 11.36
CA PHE A 547 -1.53 -5.26 12.60
C PHE A 547 -1.54 -3.77 12.34
N THR A 548 -1.85 -2.97 13.35
CA THR A 548 -1.72 -1.49 13.32
C THR A 548 -1.23 -0.98 14.67
N THR A 549 -0.49 0.13 14.68
CA THR A 549 -0.06 0.83 15.91
C THR A 549 -0.07 2.34 15.72
N TYR A 550 -0.53 3.07 16.74
CA TYR A 550 -0.61 4.52 16.69
C TYR A 550 0.75 5.18 16.95
N THR A 551 1.47 4.75 17.98
CA THR A 551 2.79 5.29 18.34
C THR A 551 3.63 4.26 19.12
N GLY A 552 4.82 4.65 19.56
CA GLY A 552 5.68 3.79 20.38
C GLY A 552 7.14 3.89 20.00
N THR A 553 7.83 2.74 20.05
CA THR A 553 9.21 2.59 19.58
C THR A 553 9.34 1.40 18.66
N VAL A 554 10.33 1.45 17.77
CA VAL A 554 10.62 0.41 16.77
C VAL A 554 12.12 0.20 16.66
N THR A 555 12.57 -1.03 16.48
CA THR A 555 13.95 -1.33 16.06
C THR A 555 14.04 -1.17 14.55
N ALA A 556 14.86 -0.23 14.07
CA ALA A 556 15.05 0.01 12.64
C ALA A 556 16.39 0.70 12.37
N ALA A 557 16.86 0.70 11.13
CA ALA A 557 18.01 1.48 10.69
C ALA A 557 17.59 2.78 9.98
N ASP A 558 18.50 3.75 9.84
CA ASP A 558 18.33 4.90 8.94
C ASP A 558 18.55 4.54 7.47
N ASP A 559 19.53 3.69 7.19
CA ASP A 559 20.00 3.32 5.85
C ASP A 559 20.07 1.80 5.69
N TRP A 560 20.00 1.35 4.45
CA TRP A 560 20.24 -0.05 4.12
C TRP A 560 21.66 -0.45 4.53
N GLY A 561 21.81 -1.57 5.25
CA GLY A 561 23.09 -1.99 5.82
C GLY A 561 23.51 -1.23 7.09
N GLY A 562 22.69 -0.28 7.58
CA GLY A 562 22.94 0.47 8.80
C GLY A 562 22.78 -0.36 10.09
N ALA A 563 23.25 0.19 11.20
CA ALA A 563 23.10 -0.42 12.52
C ALA A 563 21.63 -0.41 12.99
N ALA A 564 21.27 -1.36 13.86
CA ALA A 564 19.98 -1.38 14.51
C ALA A 564 19.88 -0.26 15.55
N GLU A 565 18.79 0.51 15.50
CA GLU A 565 18.53 1.60 16.44
C GLU A 565 17.14 1.46 17.05
N ARG A 566 17.01 1.85 18.32
CA ARG A 566 15.70 2.01 18.97
C ARG A 566 15.17 3.40 18.66
N LYS A 567 14.21 3.49 17.74
CA LYS A 567 13.66 4.74 17.20
C LYS A 567 12.26 5.01 17.71
N ARG A 568 11.86 6.27 17.79
CA ARG A 568 10.51 6.66 18.20
C ARG A 568 9.58 6.64 17.00
N VAL A 569 8.49 5.86 17.07
CA VAL A 569 7.42 5.90 16.07
C VAL A 569 6.58 7.14 16.34
N ARG A 570 6.48 8.03 15.34
CA ARG A 570 5.65 9.24 15.45
C ARG A 570 4.19 8.85 15.70
N ALA A 571 3.42 9.74 16.32
CA ALA A 571 1.96 9.58 16.33
C ALA A 571 1.46 9.42 14.89
N ALA A 572 0.47 8.54 14.70
CA ALA A 572 -0.05 8.28 13.36
C ALA A 572 -0.60 9.54 12.70
N LEU A 573 -0.49 9.59 11.38
CA LEU A 573 -0.95 10.74 10.60
C LEU A 573 -2.47 10.87 10.64
N ALA A 574 -2.94 12.10 10.48
CA ALA A 574 -4.36 12.37 10.30
C ALA A 574 -4.93 11.59 9.13
N GLU A 575 -6.18 11.14 9.25
CA GLU A 575 -6.93 10.34 8.29
C GLU A 575 -6.40 8.90 8.08
N SER A 576 -5.44 8.47 8.89
CA SER A 576 -4.93 7.10 8.88
C SER A 576 -5.87 6.12 9.59
N ILE A 577 -5.70 4.83 9.28
CA ILE A 577 -6.41 3.77 10.01
C ILE A 577 -5.92 3.69 11.46
N GLU A 578 -4.63 3.94 11.70
CA GLU A 578 -4.05 3.95 13.03
C GLU A 578 -4.62 5.09 13.90
N GLU A 579 -4.83 6.28 13.35
CA GLU A 579 -5.51 7.38 14.07
C GLU A 579 -6.95 7.02 14.41
N LEU A 580 -7.70 6.47 13.45
CA LEU A 580 -9.09 6.07 13.68
C LEU A 580 -9.21 4.99 14.76
N HIS A 581 -8.27 4.04 14.77
CA HIS A 581 -8.18 3.02 15.81
C HIS A 581 -7.79 3.62 17.18
N HIS A 582 -6.87 4.57 17.23
CA HIS A 582 -6.51 5.32 18.44
C HIS A 582 -7.73 6.04 19.04
N GLU A 583 -8.52 6.72 18.21
CA GLU A 583 -9.74 7.44 18.64
C GLU A 583 -10.82 6.52 19.22
N ALA A 584 -10.79 5.21 18.89
CA ALA A 584 -11.66 4.22 19.53
C ALA A 584 -11.40 4.14 21.05
N GLY A 585 -10.22 4.55 21.53
CA GLY A 585 -9.89 4.75 22.94
C GLY A 585 -9.63 3.47 23.72
N GLN A 586 -9.48 2.34 23.03
CA GLN A 586 -9.06 1.07 23.59
C GLN A 586 -7.56 0.88 23.34
N LYS A 587 -6.83 0.41 24.36
CA LYS A 587 -5.37 0.19 24.26
C LYS A 587 -5.00 -0.87 23.22
N GLU A 588 -5.86 -1.85 23.07
CA GLU A 588 -5.68 -2.96 22.14
C GLU A 588 -7.04 -3.58 21.83
N PHE A 589 -7.19 -4.11 20.62
CA PHE A 589 -8.38 -4.84 20.19
C PHE A 589 -8.16 -5.56 18.85
N LEU A 590 -9.07 -6.49 18.54
CA LEU A 590 -9.20 -7.17 17.26
C LEU A 590 -10.48 -6.69 16.56
N LEU A 591 -10.37 -6.37 15.27
CA LEU A 591 -11.49 -6.23 14.35
C LEU A 591 -11.52 -7.43 13.43
N SER A 592 -12.57 -8.24 13.49
CA SER A 592 -12.79 -9.36 12.58
C SER A 592 -13.95 -9.02 11.62
N PHE A 593 -13.65 -8.77 10.35
CA PHE A 593 -14.62 -8.20 9.41
C PHE A 593 -15.71 -9.18 8.99
N GLY A 594 -15.49 -10.49 9.18
CA GLY A 594 -16.52 -11.51 8.98
C GLY A 594 -17.65 -11.46 10.01
N VAL A 595 -17.40 -10.90 11.21
CA VAL A 595 -18.39 -10.80 12.30
C VAL A 595 -18.70 -9.37 12.73
N ALA A 596 -17.94 -8.39 12.23
CA ALA A 596 -18.12 -6.95 12.44
C ALA A 596 -18.54 -6.23 11.14
N PRO A 597 -19.77 -6.44 10.62
CA PRO A 597 -20.18 -5.95 9.31
C PRO A 597 -20.31 -4.41 9.25
N ARG A 598 -20.62 -3.74 10.37
CA ARG A 598 -20.71 -2.28 10.39
C ARG A 598 -19.32 -1.66 10.36
N THR A 599 -18.38 -2.23 11.12
CA THR A 599 -16.97 -1.84 11.03
C THR A 599 -16.40 -2.14 9.66
N ALA A 600 -16.71 -3.29 9.08
CA ALA A 600 -16.25 -3.65 7.73
C ALA A 600 -16.70 -2.59 6.70
N GLU A 601 -17.95 -2.14 6.75
CA GLU A 601 -18.47 -1.07 5.89
C GLU A 601 -17.78 0.27 6.15
N ALA A 602 -17.65 0.68 7.42
CA ALA A 602 -16.98 1.95 7.78
C ALA A 602 -15.52 1.99 7.28
N LEU A 603 -14.85 0.84 7.27
CA LEU A 603 -13.46 0.68 6.87
C LEU A 603 -13.25 0.32 5.39
N ARG A 604 -14.31 0.34 4.56
CA ARG A 604 -14.20 0.32 3.09
C ARG A 604 -13.69 1.64 2.51
N LYS A 605 -13.76 2.72 3.27
CA LYS A 605 -13.21 4.02 2.86
C LYS A 605 -11.68 3.91 2.75
N ALA A 606 -11.13 4.39 1.63
CA ALA A 606 -9.69 4.47 1.47
C ALA A 606 -9.08 5.42 2.51
N ARG A 607 -8.13 4.91 3.30
CA ARG A 607 -7.42 5.62 4.37
C ARG A 607 -5.92 5.38 4.25
N LEU A 608 -5.12 6.20 4.91
CA LEU A 608 -3.68 5.94 5.03
C LEU A 608 -3.45 4.74 5.96
N GLU A 609 -2.53 3.85 5.60
CA GLU A 609 -2.02 2.77 6.44
C GLU A 609 -0.50 2.88 6.54
N ARG A 610 0.02 2.70 7.75
CA ARG A 610 1.44 2.75 8.06
C ARG A 610 2.11 1.41 7.74
N ALA A 611 3.27 1.48 7.11
CA ALA A 611 4.15 0.35 6.84
C ALA A 611 5.61 0.72 7.08
N ILE A 612 6.17 0.26 8.20
CA ILE A 612 7.56 0.53 8.57
C ILE A 612 8.41 -0.72 8.30
N GLY A 613 9.24 -0.67 7.26
CA GLY A 613 10.17 -1.75 6.97
C GLY A 613 11.35 -1.83 7.95
N VAL A 614 12.44 -2.40 7.48
CA VAL A 614 13.71 -2.52 8.22
C VAL A 614 14.44 -1.17 8.36
N ILE A 615 14.03 -0.21 7.53
CA ILE A 615 14.44 1.20 7.55
C ILE A 615 13.26 2.04 8.03
N TYR A 616 13.51 2.97 8.94
CA TYR A 616 12.51 3.95 9.38
C TYR A 616 13.10 5.35 9.45
N ARG A 617 12.54 6.30 8.69
CA ARG A 617 12.92 7.71 8.72
C ARG A 617 11.72 8.59 9.11
N PRO A 618 11.64 9.06 10.37
CA PRO A 618 10.55 9.91 10.84
C PRO A 618 10.34 11.18 10.00
N GLN A 619 11.40 11.70 9.37
CA GLN A 619 11.39 12.93 8.58
C GLN A 619 10.68 12.78 7.23
N THR A 620 10.64 11.56 6.68
CA THR A 620 10.01 11.26 5.38
C THR A 620 8.83 10.30 5.50
N GLU A 621 8.30 10.11 6.72
CA GLU A 621 7.37 9.03 7.05
C GLU A 621 6.14 8.98 6.13
N ARG A 622 5.54 10.14 5.80
CA ARG A 622 4.39 10.19 4.88
C ARG A 622 4.73 9.66 3.49
N GLN A 623 5.94 9.92 2.99
CA GLN A 623 6.36 9.51 1.65
C GLN A 623 6.85 8.05 1.61
N SER A 624 7.55 7.60 2.66
CA SER A 624 8.25 6.30 2.66
C SER A 624 7.53 5.18 3.41
N HIS A 625 6.61 5.51 4.32
CA HIS A 625 6.02 4.55 5.26
C HIS A 625 4.50 4.61 5.33
N TYR A 626 3.85 5.26 4.36
CA TYR A 626 2.40 5.31 4.26
C TYR A 626 1.94 5.07 2.83
N PHE A 627 0.89 4.28 2.68
CA PHE A 627 0.15 4.10 1.45
C PHE A 627 -1.34 4.14 1.74
N ARG A 628 -2.18 4.30 0.70
CA ARG A 628 -3.64 4.20 0.87
C ARG A 628 -4.12 2.76 0.70
N CYS A 629 -5.05 2.36 1.56
CA CYS A 629 -5.71 1.07 1.49
C CYS A 629 -7.18 1.14 1.91
N ARG A 630 -7.92 0.08 1.58
CA ARG A 630 -9.24 -0.23 2.13
C ARG A 630 -9.08 -1.41 3.07
N VAL A 631 -8.77 -1.12 4.34
CA VAL A 631 -8.25 -2.12 5.28
C VAL A 631 -9.19 -3.32 5.48
N SER A 632 -10.52 -3.11 5.42
CA SER A 632 -11.50 -4.21 5.58
C SER A 632 -11.61 -5.14 4.37
N GLU A 633 -11.04 -4.76 3.24
CA GLU A 633 -10.92 -5.63 2.06
C GLU A 633 -9.50 -6.20 1.92
N GLN A 634 -8.51 -5.49 2.47
CA GLN A 634 -7.11 -5.91 2.50
C GLN A 634 -6.89 -7.12 3.41
N PHE A 635 -7.54 -7.15 4.59
CA PHE A 635 -7.42 -8.21 5.58
C PHE A 635 -8.78 -8.82 5.91
N ASP A 636 -8.79 -10.04 6.45
CA ASP A 636 -9.97 -10.65 7.07
C ASP A 636 -10.15 -10.16 8.52
N ALA A 637 -9.03 -9.77 9.16
CA ALA A 637 -9.00 -9.20 10.49
C ALA A 637 -7.81 -8.25 10.68
N VAL A 638 -7.94 -7.30 11.61
CA VAL A 638 -6.86 -6.40 12.03
C VAL A 638 -6.76 -6.35 13.54
N ILE A 639 -5.55 -6.49 14.04
CA ILE A 639 -5.23 -6.30 15.46
C ILE A 639 -4.61 -4.91 15.62
N HIS A 640 -5.15 -4.12 16.54
CA HIS A 640 -4.61 -2.82 16.90
C HIS A 640 -3.98 -2.88 18.29
N ILE A 641 -2.81 -2.28 18.43
CA ILE A 641 -2.12 -2.05 19.70
C ILE A 641 -1.67 -0.59 19.69
N ASP A 642 -2.23 0.22 20.57
CA ASP A 642 -2.15 1.68 20.50
C ASP A 642 -0.71 2.21 20.68
N GLU A 643 0.00 1.66 21.66
CA GLU A 643 1.40 2.00 21.95
C GLU A 643 2.25 0.73 21.99
N THR A 644 3.32 0.70 21.18
CA THR A 644 4.20 -0.47 21.03
C THR A 644 5.66 -0.19 21.39
N ARG A 645 6.46 -1.24 21.54
CA ARG A 645 7.88 -1.18 21.91
C ARG A 645 8.77 -1.80 20.85
N ALA A 646 9.98 -1.29 20.76
CA ALA A 646 11.01 -1.85 19.89
C ALA A 646 11.34 -3.29 20.29
N VAL A 647 11.40 -4.19 19.30
CA VAL A 647 11.82 -5.58 19.51
C VAL A 647 13.30 -5.62 19.88
N GLU A 648 13.65 -6.40 20.90
CA GLU A 648 15.02 -6.48 21.40
C GLU A 648 15.88 -7.40 20.49
N PRO A 649 16.90 -6.87 19.81
CA PRO A 649 17.84 -7.68 19.02
C PRO A 649 18.69 -8.55 19.95
N LEU A 650 19.17 -9.70 19.47
CA LEU A 650 20.11 -10.53 20.24
C LEU A 650 21.46 -9.82 20.42
N GLU A 651 21.94 -9.10 19.41
CA GLU A 651 23.12 -8.24 19.50
C GLU A 651 22.74 -6.80 19.89
N ARG A 652 22.74 -6.52 21.19
CA ARG A 652 22.56 -5.15 21.69
C ARG A 652 23.81 -4.31 21.47
N THR A 653 23.70 -3.27 20.64
CA THR A 653 24.75 -2.28 20.46
C THR A 653 24.56 -1.10 21.40
N ALA A 654 25.64 -0.39 21.74
CA ALA A 654 25.56 0.83 22.53
C ALA A 654 24.66 1.91 21.89
N GLN A 655 24.51 1.89 20.56
CA GLN A 655 23.61 2.77 19.83
C GLN A 655 22.14 2.40 20.08
N TRP A 656 21.80 1.10 20.02
CA TRP A 656 20.46 0.62 20.32
C TRP A 656 20.05 0.89 21.77
N GLU A 657 20.97 0.70 22.73
CA GLU A 657 20.69 0.94 24.15
C GLU A 657 20.44 2.41 24.48
N LYS A 658 21.22 3.32 23.87
CA LYS A 658 20.98 4.76 23.98
C LYS A 658 19.62 5.13 23.41
N GLY A 659 19.28 4.57 22.24
CA GLY A 659 18.09 4.91 21.48
C GLY A 659 18.11 6.37 21.01
N GLU A 660 17.01 6.78 20.39
CA GLU A 660 16.83 8.16 19.92
C GLU A 660 16.72 9.14 21.11
N VAL A 661 17.52 10.22 21.10
CA VAL A 661 17.48 11.25 22.14
C VAL A 661 16.21 12.09 21.96
N PRO A 662 15.39 12.31 23.01
CA PRO A 662 14.19 13.12 22.90
C PRO A 662 14.50 14.55 22.39
N GLU A 663 13.69 15.07 21.47
CA GLU A 663 13.80 16.45 20.92
C GLU A 663 13.69 17.56 21.98
N THR A 664 13.43 17.25 23.25
CA THR A 664 13.20 18.20 24.34
C THR A 664 14.42 18.50 25.22
N TYR A 665 15.65 18.21 24.79
CA TYR A 665 16.81 18.74 25.52
C TYR A 665 16.86 20.27 25.39
N PRO A 666 16.71 21.04 26.49
CA PRO A 666 16.67 22.48 26.41
C PRO A 666 18.06 22.99 26.02
N PHE A 667 18.14 23.78 24.95
CA PHE A 667 19.28 24.66 24.74
C PHE A 667 19.36 25.58 25.96
N ALA A 668 20.40 25.40 26.78
CA ALA A 668 20.71 26.30 27.88
C ALA A 668 21.09 27.67 27.31
N VAL A 669 20.58 28.70 28.02
CA VAL A 669 20.61 30.15 27.75
C VAL A 669 22.01 30.70 27.49
#